data_AF-A0A9D9GWM8-F1
#
_entry.id   AF-A0A9D9GWM8-F1
#
_cell.length_a   1.000
_cell.length_b   1.000
_cell.length_c   1.000
_cell.angle_alpha   90.00
_cell.angle_beta   90.00
_cell.angle_gamma   90.00
#
_symmetry.space_group_name_H-M   'P 1'
#
loop_
_entity.id
_entity.type
_entity.pdbx_description
1 polymer ?
#
loop_
_entity_poly.entity_id
_entity_poly.type
_entity_poly.pdbx_seq_one_letter_code
_entity_poly.pdbx_strand_id
1 'polypeptide(L)'
;MKKIGFLFVLTLSLFSMSLSTKINNYQINNNFSKEAINNGVIEKSFNDTIKPKTNLLSPVFANTFINSLDDLISYSESETSRPSNIILKINKDLNLIDENNNLLTNDLFSSGMSFLYAYNTYIKEKMLPVIYFDNEEVKNSLSNFLDTTLCPIDMALCSNNPSLLKSIRSTNNGSMVRGILDLKDTTNFNKEEAIKLANTSFANTIILSEAQASEEVIRYLESRFKSVWVNTSSDTSELEIAKLITDGVYGIISPKVKEALNVFTYFENTDNKTKNVNRPSFNIAHRGNPITNYTNSLEGFIESYERGATHIELDVMSTTDNKLVVMHDNSLAVSTNGYGYVSNMSSEEIKQFKITKNANGMEIGEGVNIPFLDDVFKEFKGNNKIIIVEIKDSNPNTVSNLKTYLDEYDMYDQVVIIAFDNNQLIRCKDLIPEVPCATLNNMNNTMFNDITATGVAGLNLNNYGNDFNKGVFNEDFDFDLAERGFLGYYWTYSNVSEIYNGLSNGVVGITNDYPTTMELFPTKLVVNDELGVTSVENLLDATFEVNYLMYNGKISEKTLEAKPFIYEENSDGTISAILQGLFLGPSGSPRYRGVYFSDVITIKVGSESGSPQKTNLGLILGISIPLGVILLGGGIALFFVIRKKKVGK
;
A
#
# COMPACT_ATOMS: atom_id res chain seq x y z
N MET A 1 40.54 38.39 -49.07
CA MET A 1 42.03 38.37 -49.10
C MET A 1 42.54 37.84 -47.78
N LYS A 2 43.28 36.73 -47.82
CA LYS A 2 44.33 36.28 -46.90
C LYS A 2 44.59 37.15 -45.64
N LYS A 3 44.47 36.59 -44.42
CA LYS A 3 45.58 36.12 -43.54
C LYS A 3 45.22 36.06 -42.04
N ILE A 4 45.65 34.95 -41.41
CA ILE A 4 46.32 34.83 -40.08
C ILE A 4 45.41 35.12 -38.86
N GLY A 5 45.34 34.32 -37.79
CA GLY A 5 46.23 33.32 -37.24
C GLY A 5 46.42 33.62 -35.74
N PHE A 6 45.82 32.78 -34.88
CA PHE A 6 46.16 32.41 -33.50
C PHE A 6 46.94 33.39 -32.59
N LEU A 7 46.34 33.80 -31.45
CA LEU A 7 47.04 33.84 -30.15
C LEU A 7 46.06 33.80 -28.95
N PHE A 8 46.52 33.16 -27.89
CA PHE A 8 45.85 32.67 -26.69
C PHE A 8 46.25 33.55 -25.46
N VAL A 9 45.49 33.44 -24.36
CA VAL A 9 45.82 33.77 -22.94
C VAL A 9 45.54 35.19 -22.39
N LEU A 10 44.39 35.27 -21.69
CA LEU A 10 44.19 35.61 -20.26
C LEU A 10 44.52 37.03 -19.72
N THR A 11 43.52 37.67 -19.11
CA THR A 11 43.55 38.12 -17.70
C THR A 11 42.17 38.61 -17.20
N LEU A 12 41.67 37.86 -16.20
CA LEU A 12 40.99 38.23 -14.95
C LEU A 12 39.76 39.18 -14.86
N SER A 13 38.70 38.57 -14.33
CA SER A 13 37.80 38.96 -13.22
C SER A 13 36.79 40.09 -13.39
N LEU A 14 35.49 39.75 -13.32
CA LEU A 14 34.66 39.97 -12.10
C LEU A 14 33.26 39.32 -12.21
N PHE A 15 32.86 38.75 -11.08
CA PHE A 15 31.60 38.09 -10.69
C PHE A 15 30.32 38.80 -11.16
N SER A 16 29.28 38.05 -11.57
CA SER A 16 28.20 37.61 -10.65
C SER A 16 27.11 36.83 -11.41
N MET A 17 26.69 35.70 -10.83
CA MET A 17 25.55 34.89 -11.22
C MET A 17 24.27 35.72 -11.42
N SER A 18 23.55 35.47 -12.51
CA SER A 18 22.08 35.55 -12.50
C SER A 18 21.51 34.33 -13.21
N LEU A 19 21.08 33.39 -12.38
CA LEU A 19 20.30 32.22 -12.71
C LEU A 19 18.90 32.70 -13.15
N SER A 20 18.54 32.56 -14.42
CA SER A 20 17.14 32.54 -14.82
C SER A 20 16.97 31.74 -16.11
N THR A 21 16.64 30.46 -15.96
CA THR A 21 15.97 29.70 -17.01
C THR A 21 14.66 29.19 -16.45
N LYS A 22 13.60 29.90 -16.84
CA LYS A 22 12.23 29.41 -16.86
C LYS A 22 12.19 28.13 -17.70
N ILE A 23 11.80 27.02 -17.10
CA ILE A 23 11.20 25.89 -17.81
C ILE A 23 9.93 25.52 -17.03
N ASN A 24 8.79 25.91 -17.60
CA ASN A 24 7.46 25.50 -17.17
C ASN A 24 7.21 24.05 -17.62
N ASN A 25 6.56 23.28 -16.75
CA ASN A 25 5.88 22.00 -16.98
C ASN A 25 6.75 20.88 -17.56
N TYR A 26 7.50 20.23 -16.68
CA TYR A 26 8.14 18.94 -16.93
C TYR A 26 7.08 17.88 -17.26
N GLN A 27 6.99 17.56 -18.55
CA GLN A 27 6.87 16.15 -18.95
C GLN A 27 8.01 15.42 -18.24
N ILE A 28 7.67 14.47 -17.37
CA ILE A 28 8.60 13.45 -16.87
C ILE A 28 9.44 13.00 -18.06
N ASN A 29 10.74 13.26 -17.99
CA ASN A 29 11.81 13.04 -18.96
C ASN A 29 11.50 12.13 -20.17
N ASN A 30 10.55 12.56 -21.01
CA ASN A 30 10.12 11.80 -22.18
C ASN A 30 11.20 11.79 -23.26
N ASN A 31 12.21 12.66 -23.17
CA ASN A 31 13.27 12.71 -24.16
C ASN A 31 14.31 11.61 -23.95
N PHE A 32 14.73 11.33 -22.70
CA PHE A 32 15.73 10.27 -22.45
C PHE A 32 15.18 8.88 -22.78
N SER A 33 13.91 8.64 -22.45
CA SER A 33 13.20 7.40 -22.78
C SER A 33 12.83 7.31 -24.26
N LYS A 34 12.34 8.38 -24.90
CA LYS A 34 12.07 8.35 -26.35
C LYS A 34 13.35 8.20 -27.16
N GLU A 35 14.47 8.81 -26.79
CA GLU A 35 15.76 8.57 -27.46
C GLU A 35 16.21 7.12 -27.28
N ALA A 36 16.15 6.56 -26.06
CA ALA A 36 16.54 5.18 -25.81
C ALA A 36 15.63 4.16 -26.53
N ILE A 37 14.30 4.39 -26.55
CA ILE A 37 13.33 3.57 -27.30
C ILE A 37 13.54 3.71 -28.81
N ASN A 38 13.73 4.94 -29.31
CA ASN A 38 13.95 5.19 -30.74
C ASN A 38 15.32 4.68 -31.23
N ASN A 39 16.31 4.59 -30.35
CA ASN A 39 17.61 3.98 -30.63
C ASN A 39 17.61 2.45 -30.47
N GLY A 40 16.46 1.83 -30.20
CA GLY A 40 16.31 0.37 -30.07
C GLY A 40 16.93 -0.21 -28.80
N VAL A 41 17.24 0.63 -27.81
CA VAL A 41 17.88 0.22 -26.56
C VAL A 41 16.88 -0.51 -25.66
N ILE A 42 15.60 -0.11 -25.70
CA ILE A 42 14.56 -0.64 -24.79
C ILE A 42 13.57 -1.54 -25.52
N GLU A 43 13.55 -2.84 -25.20
CA GLU A 43 12.58 -3.78 -25.76
C GLU A 43 11.19 -3.61 -25.11
N LYS A 44 10.15 -3.63 -25.94
CA LYS A 44 8.76 -3.67 -25.50
C LYS A 44 8.41 -5.07 -24.99
N SER A 45 8.80 -5.41 -23.77
CA SER A 45 8.33 -6.64 -23.13
C SER A 45 7.63 -6.28 -21.83
N PHE A 46 6.31 -6.16 -21.89
CA PHE A 46 5.46 -6.23 -20.71
C PHE A 46 5.08 -7.70 -20.52
N ASN A 47 5.44 -8.30 -19.39
CA ASN A 47 5.02 -9.68 -19.13
C ASN A 47 3.54 -9.68 -18.77
N ASP A 48 2.73 -10.45 -19.49
CA ASP A 48 1.31 -10.68 -19.22
C ASP A 48 1.19 -11.96 -18.39
N THR A 49 1.13 -11.81 -17.07
CA THR A 49 1.09 -12.96 -16.15
C THR A 49 -0.32 -13.54 -16.03
N ILE A 50 -0.39 -14.79 -15.57
CA ILE A 50 -1.68 -15.46 -15.41
C ILE A 50 -2.34 -14.98 -14.12
N LYS A 51 -3.55 -14.44 -14.24
CA LYS A 51 -4.37 -14.06 -13.09
C LYS A 51 -5.04 -15.32 -12.52
N PRO A 52 -4.73 -15.72 -11.27
CA PRO A 52 -5.42 -16.85 -10.66
C PRO A 52 -6.90 -16.55 -10.53
N LYS A 53 -7.74 -17.55 -10.81
CA LYS A 53 -9.19 -17.42 -10.64
C LYS A 53 -9.50 -17.39 -9.15
N THR A 54 -9.92 -16.24 -8.64
CA THR A 54 -10.32 -16.04 -7.23
C THR A 54 -11.41 -14.99 -7.15
N ASN A 55 -12.10 -14.90 -6.00
CA ASN A 55 -12.94 -13.75 -5.64
C ASN A 55 -12.29 -12.89 -4.55
N LEU A 56 -10.96 -12.95 -4.41
CA LEU A 56 -10.21 -12.01 -3.58
C LEU A 56 -10.43 -10.58 -4.09
N LEU A 57 -10.63 -9.64 -3.16
CA LEU A 57 -10.76 -8.23 -3.52
C LEU A 57 -9.44 -7.65 -4.00
N SER A 58 -8.36 -7.94 -3.29
CA SER A 58 -7.02 -7.48 -3.64
C SER A 58 -6.18 -8.68 -4.06
N PRO A 59 -5.37 -8.56 -5.13
CA PRO A 59 -4.64 -9.68 -5.70
C PRO A 59 -3.52 -10.17 -4.78
N VAL A 60 -3.22 -11.47 -4.89
CA VAL A 60 -2.11 -12.17 -4.24
C VAL A 60 -1.43 -13.07 -5.27
N PHE A 61 -0.12 -13.17 -5.21
CA PHE A 61 0.69 -13.83 -6.24
C PHE A 61 1.45 -15.04 -5.70
N ALA A 62 1.48 -16.13 -6.48
CA ALA A 62 2.38 -17.24 -6.21
C ALA A 62 3.71 -16.98 -6.92
N ASN A 63 4.80 -17.01 -6.17
CA ASN A 63 6.17 -16.78 -6.63
C ASN A 63 7.04 -17.99 -6.27
N THR A 64 8.20 -18.15 -6.89
CA THR A 64 9.08 -19.28 -6.56
C THR A 64 10.54 -19.03 -6.91
N PHE A 65 11.46 -19.69 -6.21
CA PHE A 65 12.86 -19.81 -6.63
C PHE A 65 12.99 -20.92 -7.67
N ILE A 66 13.73 -20.66 -8.74
CA ILE A 66 14.07 -21.69 -9.73
C ILE A 66 15.35 -22.40 -9.29
N ASN A 67 15.22 -23.67 -8.93
CA ASN A 67 16.33 -24.54 -8.52
C ASN A 67 16.66 -25.64 -9.54
N SER A 68 15.88 -25.77 -10.61
CA SER A 68 16.12 -26.72 -11.71
C SER A 68 15.66 -26.16 -13.06
N LEU A 69 16.26 -26.62 -14.16
CA LEU A 69 15.80 -26.27 -15.51
C LEU A 69 14.44 -26.90 -15.84
N ASP A 70 14.17 -28.08 -15.30
CA ASP A 70 12.91 -28.80 -15.54
C ASP A 70 11.73 -28.00 -14.96
N ASP A 71 11.89 -27.40 -13.78
CA ASP A 71 10.87 -26.51 -13.20
C ASP A 71 10.65 -25.27 -14.07
N LEU A 72 11.72 -24.60 -14.50
CA LEU A 72 11.62 -23.42 -15.36
C LEU A 72 10.87 -23.73 -16.67
N ILE A 73 11.24 -24.84 -17.32
CA ILE A 73 10.61 -25.28 -18.56
C ILE A 73 9.14 -25.63 -18.29
N SER A 74 8.85 -26.43 -17.25
CA SER A 74 7.50 -26.84 -16.89
C SER A 74 6.58 -25.65 -16.61
N TYR A 75 7.05 -24.64 -15.86
CA TYR A 75 6.28 -23.42 -15.61
C TYR A 75 6.06 -22.60 -16.89
N SER A 76 7.05 -22.54 -17.78
CA SER A 76 6.94 -21.83 -19.06
C SER A 76 5.93 -22.46 -20.04
N GLU A 77 5.67 -23.75 -19.89
CA GLU A 77 4.72 -24.53 -20.71
C GLU A 77 3.34 -24.63 -20.05
N SER A 78 3.23 -24.40 -18.75
CA SER A 78 1.97 -24.45 -18.01
C SER A 78 1.16 -23.16 -18.12
N GLU A 79 -0.16 -23.30 -18.26
CA GLU A 79 -1.14 -22.21 -18.18
C GLU A 79 -1.90 -22.17 -16.84
N THR A 80 -1.74 -23.19 -15.98
CA THR A 80 -2.53 -23.32 -14.75
C THR A 80 -1.70 -23.39 -13.48
N SER A 81 -0.39 -23.64 -13.60
CA SER A 81 0.54 -23.75 -12.46
C SER A 81 1.71 -22.78 -12.58
N ARG A 82 1.55 -21.72 -13.38
CA ARG A 82 2.60 -20.72 -13.62
C ARG A 82 2.67 -19.73 -12.44
N PRO A 83 3.84 -19.51 -11.84
CA PRO A 83 4.03 -18.43 -10.86
C PRO A 83 4.01 -17.06 -11.56
N SER A 84 3.61 -16.01 -10.87
CA SER A 84 3.66 -14.63 -11.39
C SER A 84 5.10 -14.14 -11.50
N ASN A 85 5.90 -14.33 -10.43
CA ASN A 85 7.33 -14.00 -10.41
C ASN A 85 8.19 -15.26 -10.22
N ILE A 86 9.29 -15.33 -10.96
CA ILE A 86 10.33 -16.35 -10.79
C ILE A 86 11.62 -15.71 -10.30
N ILE A 87 12.15 -16.24 -9.20
CA ILE A 87 13.38 -15.77 -8.55
C ILE A 87 14.53 -16.64 -9.03
N LEU A 88 15.49 -16.02 -9.70
CA LEU A 88 16.61 -16.65 -10.37
C LEU A 88 17.91 -16.25 -9.67
N LYS A 89 18.64 -17.22 -9.13
CA LYS A 89 20.02 -17.00 -8.69
C LYS A 89 20.95 -17.09 -9.89
N ILE A 90 21.95 -16.20 -9.94
CA ILE A 90 22.95 -16.18 -11.01
C ILE A 90 24.36 -16.15 -10.45
N ASN A 91 25.30 -16.71 -11.19
CA ASN A 91 26.73 -16.54 -10.92
C ASN A 91 27.29 -15.29 -11.64
N LYS A 92 28.58 -15.04 -11.46
CA LYS A 92 29.29 -13.91 -12.08
C LYS A 92 29.30 -13.90 -13.61
N ASP A 93 29.11 -15.05 -14.24
CA ASP A 93 29.06 -15.20 -15.70
C ASP A 93 27.62 -15.09 -16.20
N LEU A 94 26.69 -14.69 -15.33
CA LEU A 94 25.25 -14.56 -15.58
C LEU A 94 24.58 -15.89 -15.97
N ASN A 95 25.13 -17.01 -15.51
CA ASN A 95 24.51 -18.32 -15.64
C ASN A 95 23.63 -18.61 -14.42
N LEU A 96 22.48 -19.26 -14.66
CA LEU A 96 21.55 -19.68 -13.63
C LEU A 96 22.21 -20.73 -12.72
N ILE A 97 22.00 -20.58 -11.41
CA ILE A 97 22.49 -21.50 -10.39
C ILE A 97 21.37 -21.90 -9.42
N ASP A 98 21.51 -23.08 -8.82
CA ASP A 98 20.64 -23.54 -7.73
C ASP A 98 20.99 -22.87 -6.39
N GLU A 99 20.25 -23.21 -5.34
CA GLU A 99 20.52 -22.74 -3.98
C GLU A 99 21.89 -23.13 -3.41
N ASN A 100 22.52 -24.18 -3.96
CA ASN A 100 23.83 -24.69 -3.57
C ASN A 100 24.97 -24.12 -4.45
N ASN A 101 24.67 -23.13 -5.31
CA ASN A 101 25.57 -22.50 -6.27
C ASN A 101 26.06 -23.43 -7.41
N ASN A 102 25.36 -24.53 -7.70
CA ASN A 102 25.64 -25.35 -8.87
C ASN A 102 24.96 -24.76 -10.11
N LEU A 103 25.59 -24.89 -11.28
CA LEU A 103 24.98 -24.49 -12.55
C LEU A 103 23.70 -25.29 -12.80
N LEU A 104 22.64 -24.61 -13.23
CA LEU A 104 21.45 -25.29 -13.72
C LEU A 104 21.73 -25.84 -15.12
N THR A 105 21.73 -27.17 -15.24
CA THR A 105 22.06 -27.92 -16.46
C THR A 105 20.97 -28.94 -16.79
N ASN A 106 20.87 -29.32 -18.07
CA ASN A 106 20.17 -30.51 -18.55
C ASN A 106 20.88 -31.03 -19.80
N ASP A 107 20.29 -32.03 -20.48
CA ASP A 107 20.88 -32.63 -21.69
C ASP A 107 21.18 -31.61 -22.81
N LEU A 108 20.44 -30.50 -22.88
CA LEU A 108 20.60 -29.43 -23.87
C LEU A 108 21.57 -28.32 -23.39
N PHE A 109 21.70 -28.13 -22.08
CA PHE A 109 22.48 -27.05 -21.46
C PHE A 109 23.53 -27.60 -20.49
N SER A 110 24.38 -28.52 -20.99
CA SER A 110 25.43 -29.17 -20.17
C SER A 110 26.48 -28.21 -19.61
N SER A 111 26.68 -27.04 -20.24
CA SER A 111 27.58 -25.97 -19.77
C SER A 111 26.89 -24.93 -18.87
N GLY A 112 25.63 -25.16 -18.49
CA GLY A 112 24.81 -24.21 -17.74
C GLY A 112 23.93 -23.35 -18.65
N MET A 113 22.80 -22.89 -18.11
CA MET A 113 21.88 -21.98 -18.79
C MET A 113 22.23 -20.52 -18.47
N SER A 114 22.42 -19.69 -19.50
CA SER A 114 22.57 -18.24 -19.29
C SER A 114 21.22 -17.57 -19.01
N PHE A 115 21.24 -16.53 -18.16
CA PHE A 115 20.04 -15.74 -17.85
C PHE A 115 19.39 -15.18 -19.11
N LEU A 116 20.17 -14.59 -20.02
CA LEU A 116 19.61 -13.98 -21.23
C LEU A 116 18.93 -15.00 -22.15
N TYR A 117 19.46 -16.22 -22.24
CA TYR A 117 18.83 -17.29 -23.00
C TYR A 117 17.53 -17.77 -22.33
N ALA A 118 17.57 -17.99 -21.01
CA ALA A 118 16.41 -18.36 -20.22
C ALA A 118 15.29 -17.32 -20.37
N TYR A 119 15.64 -16.04 -20.27
CA TYR A 119 14.72 -14.93 -20.44
C TYR A 119 14.00 -14.98 -21.79
N ASN A 120 14.77 -15.01 -22.88
CA ASN A 120 14.21 -14.95 -24.23
C ASN A 120 13.40 -16.19 -24.63
N THR A 121 13.65 -17.34 -24.00
CA THR A 121 13.08 -18.62 -24.41
C THR A 121 11.91 -19.05 -23.52
N TYR A 122 12.02 -18.88 -22.20
CA TYR A 122 11.10 -19.47 -21.24
C TYR A 122 10.33 -18.43 -20.40
N ILE A 123 10.80 -17.18 -20.31
CA ILE A 123 10.29 -16.22 -19.31
C ILE A 123 9.53 -15.07 -19.96
N LYS A 124 10.12 -14.47 -20.99
CA LYS A 124 9.60 -13.29 -21.68
C LYS A 124 8.14 -13.52 -22.09
N GLU A 125 7.29 -12.52 -21.84
CA GLU A 125 5.84 -12.50 -22.08
C GLU A 125 5.03 -13.51 -21.24
N LYS A 126 5.65 -14.22 -20.28
CA LYS A 126 4.99 -15.28 -19.50
C LYS A 126 5.04 -15.10 -17.99
N MET A 127 6.21 -14.67 -17.47
CA MET A 127 6.50 -14.57 -16.03
C MET A 127 7.41 -13.36 -15.78
N LEU A 128 7.36 -12.80 -14.58
CA LEU A 128 8.21 -11.68 -14.18
C LEU A 128 9.56 -12.19 -13.63
N PRO A 129 10.71 -11.86 -14.26
CA PRO A 129 12.01 -12.25 -13.76
C PRO A 129 12.43 -11.40 -12.55
N VAL A 130 12.86 -12.08 -11.49
CA VAL A 130 13.51 -11.48 -10.31
C VAL A 130 14.92 -12.05 -10.21
N ILE A 131 15.94 -11.22 -10.34
CA ILE A 131 17.35 -11.65 -10.27
C ILE A 131 17.87 -11.49 -8.86
N TYR A 132 18.20 -12.62 -8.25
CA TYR A 132 18.75 -12.69 -6.90
C TYR A 132 20.28 -12.65 -6.95
N PHE A 133 20.88 -11.81 -6.11
CA PHE A 133 22.33 -11.69 -5.94
C PHE A 133 22.69 -11.29 -4.51
N ASP A 134 23.83 -11.75 -4.02
CA ASP A 134 24.25 -11.60 -2.62
C ASP A 134 25.72 -11.23 -2.43
N ASN A 135 26.47 -11.04 -3.54
CA ASN A 135 27.88 -10.71 -3.50
C ASN A 135 28.30 -9.69 -4.57
N GLU A 136 29.47 -9.09 -4.35
CA GLU A 136 29.99 -7.99 -5.16
C GLU A 136 30.34 -8.40 -6.60
N GLU A 137 30.81 -9.64 -6.80
CA GLU A 137 31.21 -10.14 -8.13
C GLU A 137 29.99 -10.27 -9.04
N VAL A 138 28.91 -10.90 -8.55
CA VAL A 138 27.64 -10.99 -9.28
C VAL A 138 27.03 -9.62 -9.51
N LYS A 139 27.03 -8.74 -8.48
CA LYS A 139 26.52 -7.37 -8.61
C LYS A 139 27.23 -6.60 -9.73
N ASN A 140 28.56 -6.70 -9.82
CA ASN A 140 29.33 -6.00 -10.85
C ASN A 140 28.98 -6.51 -12.26
N SER A 141 28.88 -7.83 -12.43
CA SER A 141 28.46 -8.43 -13.70
C SER A 141 27.04 -8.01 -14.09
N LEU A 142 26.12 -7.97 -13.12
CA LEU A 142 24.74 -7.55 -13.35
C LEU A 142 24.62 -6.06 -13.66
N SER A 143 25.39 -5.20 -12.99
CA SER A 143 25.45 -3.77 -13.32
C SER A 143 25.96 -3.56 -14.75
N ASN A 144 27.05 -4.24 -15.13
CA ASN A 144 27.58 -4.16 -16.49
C ASN A 144 26.58 -4.72 -17.52
N PHE A 145 25.86 -5.79 -17.17
CA PHE A 145 24.77 -6.30 -18.01
C PHE A 145 23.70 -5.23 -18.24
N LEU A 146 23.18 -4.59 -17.20
CA LEU A 146 22.16 -3.53 -17.34
C LEU A 146 22.67 -2.32 -18.12
N ASP A 147 23.94 -1.95 -17.98
CA ASP A 147 24.54 -0.82 -18.69
C ASP A 147 24.79 -1.10 -20.18
N THR A 148 24.96 -2.38 -20.54
CA THR A 148 25.24 -2.81 -21.93
C THR A 148 24.02 -3.39 -22.64
N THR A 149 23.07 -3.92 -21.87
CA THR A 149 21.88 -4.66 -22.29
C THR A 149 20.70 -4.14 -21.47
N LEU A 150 19.83 -3.32 -22.07
CA LEU A 150 18.72 -2.71 -21.35
C LEU A 150 17.44 -3.58 -21.35
N CYS A 151 17.57 -4.89 -21.55
CA CYS A 151 16.46 -5.82 -21.58
C CYS A 151 16.73 -7.00 -20.63
N PRO A 152 15.77 -7.37 -19.75
CA PRO A 152 14.44 -6.75 -19.54
C PRO A 152 14.41 -5.49 -18.64
N ILE A 153 13.54 -4.52 -18.96
CA ILE A 153 13.16 -3.44 -18.01
C ILE A 153 12.14 -3.92 -16.99
N ASP A 154 11.23 -4.81 -17.40
CA ASP A 154 10.17 -5.35 -16.56
C ASP A 154 10.68 -6.53 -15.70
N MET A 155 11.75 -6.27 -14.95
CA MET A 155 12.40 -7.21 -14.04
C MET A 155 12.57 -6.59 -12.66
N ALA A 156 12.94 -7.41 -11.69
CA ALA A 156 13.34 -6.94 -10.37
C ALA A 156 14.74 -7.43 -9.98
N LEU A 157 15.43 -6.63 -9.18
CA LEU A 157 16.68 -6.95 -8.51
C LEU A 157 16.37 -7.29 -7.06
N CYS A 158 16.77 -8.47 -6.62
CA CYS A 158 16.54 -8.97 -5.27
C CYS A 158 17.87 -9.24 -4.57
N SER A 159 18.03 -8.75 -3.34
CA SER A 159 19.20 -9.04 -2.53
C SER A 159 18.84 -9.04 -1.05
N ASN A 160 19.52 -9.89 -0.28
CA ASN A 160 19.51 -9.83 1.18
C ASN A 160 20.48 -8.78 1.75
N ASN A 161 21.27 -8.13 0.89
CA ASN A 161 22.21 -7.10 1.27
C ASN A 161 21.74 -5.73 0.77
N PRO A 162 21.20 -4.86 1.65
CA PRO A 162 20.66 -3.56 1.26
C PRO A 162 21.72 -2.64 0.62
N SER A 163 22.99 -2.77 1.00
CA SER A 163 24.08 -1.97 0.41
C SER A 163 24.38 -2.41 -1.02
N LEU A 164 24.36 -3.72 -1.31
CA LEU A 164 24.53 -4.23 -2.67
C LEU A 164 23.37 -3.79 -3.56
N LEU A 165 22.13 -3.94 -3.07
CA LEU A 165 20.93 -3.51 -3.79
C LEU A 165 20.97 -2.01 -4.08
N LYS A 166 21.31 -1.18 -3.09
CA LYS A 166 21.49 0.26 -3.27
C LYS A 166 22.51 0.59 -4.35
N SER A 167 23.65 -0.11 -4.35
CA SER A 167 24.77 0.19 -5.26
C SER A 167 24.39 0.02 -6.74
N ILE A 168 23.60 -1.00 -7.06
CA ILE A 168 23.13 -1.23 -8.43
C ILE A 168 21.91 -0.37 -8.76
N ARG A 169 20.95 -0.20 -7.84
CA ARG A 169 19.76 0.64 -8.06
C ARG A 169 20.09 2.12 -8.24
N SER A 170 21.24 2.57 -7.75
CA SER A 170 21.72 3.95 -7.90
C SER A 170 22.43 4.22 -9.25
N THR A 171 22.62 3.20 -10.10
CA THR A 171 23.20 3.40 -11.44
C THR A 171 22.13 3.88 -12.43
N ASN A 172 22.55 4.39 -13.59
CA ASN A 172 21.63 4.95 -14.59
C ASN A 172 20.55 3.92 -15.00
N ASN A 173 20.96 2.77 -15.52
CA ASN A 173 20.03 1.75 -15.97
C ASN A 173 19.49 0.90 -14.81
N GLY A 174 20.28 0.74 -13.74
CA GLY A 174 19.84 0.08 -12.52
C GLY A 174 18.67 0.80 -11.84
N SER A 175 18.52 2.11 -12.00
CA SER A 175 17.38 2.89 -11.50
C SER A 175 16.05 2.56 -12.20
N MET A 176 16.09 1.96 -13.40
CA MET A 176 14.90 1.68 -14.22
C MET A 176 14.22 0.33 -13.92
N VAL A 177 14.86 -0.56 -13.15
CA VAL A 177 14.33 -1.89 -12.80
C VAL A 177 13.75 -1.90 -11.39
N ARG A 178 12.98 -2.89 -10.97
CA ARG A 178 12.42 -2.92 -9.61
C ARG A 178 13.46 -3.33 -8.57
N GLY A 179 13.29 -2.93 -7.31
CA GLY A 179 14.10 -3.40 -6.19
C GLY A 179 13.27 -4.20 -5.18
N ILE A 180 13.83 -5.30 -4.70
CA ILE A 180 13.25 -6.19 -3.68
C ILE A 180 14.31 -6.45 -2.61
N LEU A 181 13.96 -6.22 -1.35
CA LEU A 181 14.85 -6.46 -0.22
C LEU A 181 14.45 -7.78 0.46
N ASP A 182 15.38 -8.73 0.52
CA ASP A 182 15.15 -10.02 1.19
C ASP A 182 15.61 -9.96 2.65
N LEU A 183 14.66 -10.01 3.57
CA LEU A 183 14.91 -9.99 5.02
C LEU A 183 14.52 -11.31 5.70
N LYS A 184 14.18 -12.36 4.96
CA LYS A 184 13.63 -13.61 5.52
C LYS A 184 14.52 -14.26 6.57
N ASP A 185 15.84 -14.11 6.40
CA ASP A 185 16.88 -14.68 7.27
C ASP A 185 17.41 -13.69 8.33
N THR A 186 16.79 -12.51 8.45
CA THR A 186 17.23 -11.47 9.39
C THR A 186 16.95 -11.90 10.83
N THR A 187 18.03 -12.05 11.61
CA THR A 187 17.95 -12.27 13.05
C THR A 187 17.47 -10.99 13.77
N ASN A 188 16.59 -11.11 14.77
CA ASN A 188 16.00 -9.97 15.50
C ASN A 188 15.31 -8.95 14.57
N PHE A 189 14.47 -9.46 13.67
CA PHE A 189 13.70 -8.64 12.74
C PHE A 189 12.97 -7.49 13.46
N ASN A 190 13.10 -6.28 12.90
CA ASN A 190 12.41 -5.08 13.36
C ASN A 190 11.74 -4.40 12.15
N LYS A 191 10.42 -4.17 12.26
CA LYS A 191 9.60 -3.62 11.17
C LYS A 191 9.91 -2.16 10.83
N GLU A 192 10.31 -1.34 11.81
CA GLU A 192 10.72 0.05 11.56
C GLU A 192 12.04 0.08 10.78
N GLU A 193 13.01 -0.73 11.19
CA GLU A 193 14.29 -0.85 10.48
C GLU A 193 14.10 -1.42 9.07
N ALA A 194 13.19 -2.38 8.89
CA ALA A 194 12.86 -2.93 7.57
C ALA A 194 12.38 -1.84 6.59
N ILE A 195 11.57 -0.86 7.05
CA ILE A 195 11.16 0.29 6.23
C ILE A 195 12.36 1.14 5.85
N LYS A 196 13.22 1.48 6.80
CA LYS A 196 14.42 2.32 6.56
C LYS A 196 15.35 1.64 5.56
N LEU A 197 15.62 0.35 5.74
CA LEU A 197 16.46 -0.43 4.82
C LEU A 197 15.82 -0.52 3.43
N ALA A 198 14.53 -0.81 3.33
CA ALA A 198 13.85 -0.88 2.04
C ALA A 198 13.89 0.46 1.30
N ASN A 199 13.61 1.57 1.99
CA ASN A 199 13.68 2.91 1.39
C ASN A 199 15.08 3.27 0.95
N THR A 200 16.08 3.13 1.83
CA THR A 200 17.46 3.51 1.54
C THR A 200 18.11 2.62 0.47
N SER A 201 17.63 1.39 0.29
CA SER A 201 18.10 0.44 -0.74
C SER A 201 17.28 0.44 -2.03
N PHE A 202 16.27 1.32 -2.16
CA PHE A 202 15.40 1.40 -3.34
C PHE A 202 14.61 0.10 -3.60
N ALA A 203 14.03 -0.47 -2.53
CA ALA A 203 13.11 -1.59 -2.59
C ALA A 203 11.66 -1.19 -2.26
N ASN A 204 10.72 -1.63 -3.09
CA ASN A 204 9.27 -1.48 -2.87
C ASN A 204 8.63 -2.77 -2.34
N THR A 205 9.32 -3.89 -2.47
CA THR A 205 8.92 -5.18 -1.92
C THR A 205 9.91 -5.64 -0.86
N ILE A 206 9.39 -6.19 0.24
CA ILE A 206 10.17 -6.82 1.30
C ILE A 206 9.79 -8.29 1.37
N ILE A 207 10.79 -9.18 1.35
CA ILE A 207 10.59 -10.61 1.58
C ILE A 207 10.81 -10.91 3.07
N LEU A 208 9.86 -11.58 3.70
CA LEU A 208 9.91 -12.03 5.09
C LEU A 208 9.84 -13.57 5.16
N SER A 209 10.26 -14.15 6.28
CA SER A 209 9.94 -15.54 6.61
C SER A 209 8.56 -15.63 7.27
N GLU A 210 7.98 -16.84 7.29
CA GLU A 210 6.69 -17.12 7.96
C GLU A 210 6.70 -16.64 9.42
N ALA A 211 7.78 -16.88 10.15
CA ALA A 211 7.92 -16.48 11.55
C ALA A 211 7.96 -14.95 11.77
N GLN A 212 8.37 -14.17 10.75
CA GLN A 212 8.39 -12.71 10.81
C GLN A 212 7.05 -12.08 10.40
N ALA A 213 6.23 -12.82 9.65
CA ALA A 213 5.09 -12.30 8.90
C ALA A 213 3.76 -12.37 9.69
N SER A 214 3.71 -11.72 10.86
CA SER A 214 2.42 -11.47 11.53
C SER A 214 1.59 -10.42 10.75
N GLU A 215 0.26 -10.46 10.87
CA GLU A 215 -0.62 -9.44 10.30
C GLU A 215 -0.16 -8.03 10.71
N GLU A 216 0.16 -7.80 11.99
CA GLU A 216 0.65 -6.51 12.47
C GLU A 216 1.88 -6.02 11.68
N VAL A 217 2.85 -6.90 11.44
CA VAL A 217 4.06 -6.57 10.66
C VAL A 217 3.70 -6.29 9.20
N ILE A 218 2.89 -7.15 8.58
CA ILE A 218 2.47 -7.01 7.18
C ILE A 218 1.77 -5.66 6.98
N ARG A 219 0.74 -5.38 7.79
CA ARG A 219 -0.06 -4.15 7.70
C ARG A 219 0.79 -2.91 8.03
N TYR A 220 1.74 -3.01 8.96
CA TYR A 220 2.69 -1.94 9.27
C TYR A 220 3.53 -1.56 8.04
N LEU A 221 4.07 -2.53 7.31
CA LEU A 221 4.87 -2.27 6.12
C LEU A 221 4.03 -1.71 4.97
N GLU A 222 2.83 -2.27 4.75
CA GLU A 222 1.93 -1.86 3.67
C GLU A 222 1.35 -0.46 3.82
N SER A 223 1.12 -0.02 5.07
CA SER A 223 0.73 1.38 5.37
C SER A 223 1.80 2.42 4.99
N ARG A 224 3.00 1.96 4.65
CA ARG A 224 4.15 2.78 4.21
C ARG A 224 4.57 2.44 2.78
N PHE A 225 3.61 2.04 1.95
CA PHE A 225 3.77 1.77 0.53
C PHE A 225 4.76 0.62 0.21
N LYS A 226 4.93 -0.35 1.12
CA LYS A 226 5.76 -1.55 0.87
C LYS A 226 4.90 -2.79 0.68
N SER A 227 5.10 -3.50 -0.42
CA SER A 227 4.52 -4.83 -0.59
C SER A 227 5.31 -5.85 0.22
N VAL A 228 4.61 -6.81 0.81
CA VAL A 228 5.22 -7.89 1.57
C VAL A 228 5.04 -9.20 0.81
N TRP A 229 6.15 -9.90 0.60
CA TRP A 229 6.17 -11.28 0.14
C TRP A 229 6.65 -12.17 1.28
N VAL A 230 6.09 -13.37 1.41
CA VAL A 230 6.46 -14.32 2.46
C VAL A 230 7.05 -15.57 1.83
N ASN A 231 8.24 -15.95 2.29
CA ASN A 231 8.92 -17.17 1.89
C ASN A 231 8.48 -18.34 2.76
N THR A 232 7.82 -19.31 2.15
CA THR A 232 7.28 -20.50 2.82
C THR A 232 8.19 -21.72 2.64
N SER A 233 8.15 -22.62 3.61
CA SER A 233 8.82 -23.93 3.50
C SER A 233 8.04 -24.93 2.62
N SER A 234 8.60 -26.11 2.39
CA SER A 234 7.89 -27.24 1.77
C SER A 234 6.81 -27.84 2.67
N ASP A 235 6.89 -27.58 3.98
CA ASP A 235 6.06 -28.21 5.00
C ASP A 235 4.90 -27.29 5.44
N THR A 236 4.85 -26.07 4.91
CA THR A 236 3.77 -25.10 5.14
C THR A 236 2.43 -25.70 4.69
N SER A 237 1.44 -25.72 5.60
CA SER A 237 0.12 -26.28 5.34
C SER A 237 -0.75 -25.34 4.51
N GLU A 238 -1.81 -25.88 3.90
CA GLU A 238 -2.81 -25.07 3.19
C GLU A 238 -3.50 -24.05 4.12
N LEU A 239 -3.69 -24.39 5.40
CA LEU A 239 -4.21 -23.48 6.43
C LEU A 239 -3.29 -22.27 6.62
N GLU A 240 -1.98 -22.48 6.72
CA GLU A 240 -1.02 -21.38 6.89
C GLU A 240 -0.94 -20.50 5.64
N ILE A 241 -0.97 -21.10 4.44
CA ILE A 241 -1.06 -20.32 3.19
C ILE A 241 -2.34 -19.47 3.17
N ALA A 242 -3.48 -20.04 3.54
CA ALA A 242 -4.75 -19.31 3.63
C ALA A 242 -4.68 -18.18 4.66
N LYS A 243 -4.05 -18.42 5.81
CA LYS A 243 -3.80 -17.41 6.85
C LYS A 243 -2.97 -16.25 6.30
N LEU A 244 -1.86 -16.51 5.62
CA LEU A 244 -1.01 -15.47 5.01
C LEU A 244 -1.80 -14.61 4.00
N ILE A 245 -2.69 -15.22 3.21
CA ILE A 245 -3.58 -14.51 2.29
C ILE A 245 -4.51 -13.58 3.07
N THR A 246 -5.16 -14.07 4.13
CA THR A 246 -6.11 -13.28 4.94
C THR A 246 -5.45 -12.26 5.86
N ASP A 247 -4.17 -12.43 6.19
CA ASP A 247 -3.33 -11.42 6.85
C ASP A 247 -2.90 -10.30 5.89
N GLY A 248 -3.17 -10.48 4.60
CA GLY A 248 -3.04 -9.45 3.57
C GLY A 248 -1.71 -9.45 2.83
N VAL A 249 -0.97 -10.56 2.76
CA VAL A 249 0.29 -10.63 1.98
C VAL A 249 0.05 -10.34 0.49
N TYR A 250 1.04 -9.75 -0.20
CA TYR A 250 0.99 -9.57 -1.66
C TYR A 250 1.51 -10.79 -2.41
N GLY A 251 2.51 -11.49 -1.89
CA GLY A 251 3.14 -12.61 -2.58
C GLY A 251 3.54 -13.75 -1.65
N ILE A 252 3.40 -14.97 -2.13
CA ILE A 252 3.82 -16.19 -1.44
C ILE A 252 4.91 -16.82 -2.28
N ILE A 253 6.13 -16.86 -1.75
CA ILE A 253 7.26 -17.55 -2.39
C ILE A 253 7.24 -18.98 -1.88
N SER A 254 6.78 -19.90 -2.72
CA SER A 254 6.60 -21.31 -2.35
C SER A 254 7.42 -22.24 -3.26
N PRO A 255 8.08 -23.27 -2.70
CA PRO A 255 8.65 -24.35 -3.50
C PRO A 255 7.58 -25.23 -4.15
N LYS A 256 6.31 -25.11 -3.71
CA LYS A 256 5.17 -25.90 -4.20
C LYS A 256 4.10 -25.00 -4.81
N VAL A 257 4.44 -24.33 -5.91
CA VAL A 257 3.58 -23.33 -6.59
C VAL A 257 2.17 -23.84 -6.85
N LYS A 258 2.01 -25.10 -7.28
CA LYS A 258 0.70 -25.68 -7.56
C LYS A 258 -0.17 -25.79 -6.31
N GLU A 259 0.40 -26.16 -5.16
CA GLU A 259 -0.34 -26.23 -3.88
C GLU A 259 -0.76 -24.83 -3.44
N ALA A 260 0.14 -23.84 -3.52
CA ALA A 260 -0.21 -22.44 -3.23
C ALA A 260 -1.35 -21.91 -4.13
N LEU A 261 -1.29 -22.19 -5.44
CA LEU A 261 -2.35 -21.82 -6.38
C LEU A 261 -3.67 -22.57 -6.12
N ASN A 262 -3.62 -23.83 -5.63
CA ASN A 262 -4.83 -24.54 -5.23
C ASN A 262 -5.52 -23.84 -4.05
N VAL A 263 -4.78 -23.35 -3.06
CA VAL A 263 -5.35 -22.59 -1.93
C VAL A 263 -6.06 -21.32 -2.41
N PHE A 264 -5.54 -20.66 -3.46
CA PHE A 264 -6.20 -19.47 -4.03
C PHE A 264 -7.62 -19.80 -4.52
N THR A 265 -7.85 -21.02 -5.01
CA THR A 265 -9.17 -21.46 -5.48
C THR A 265 -10.19 -21.60 -4.35
N TYR A 266 -9.77 -21.72 -3.09
CA TYR A 266 -10.70 -21.75 -1.95
C TYR A 266 -11.44 -20.42 -1.79
N PHE A 267 -10.83 -19.33 -2.26
CA PHE A 267 -11.44 -18.02 -2.30
C PHE A 267 -12.32 -17.80 -3.55
N GLU A 268 -12.59 -18.83 -4.37
CA GLU A 268 -13.64 -18.77 -5.38
C GLU A 268 -15.02 -18.92 -4.72
N ASN A 269 -16.00 -18.11 -5.13
CA ASN A 269 -17.38 -18.24 -4.71
C ASN A 269 -18.34 -18.37 -5.89
N THR A 270 -19.45 -19.08 -5.67
CA THR A 270 -20.36 -19.48 -6.76
C THR A 270 -21.24 -18.34 -7.28
N ASP A 271 -21.37 -17.24 -6.53
CA ASP A 271 -22.28 -16.13 -6.88
C ASP A 271 -21.62 -15.01 -7.69
N ASN A 272 -20.28 -14.98 -7.77
CA ASN A 272 -19.45 -13.95 -8.40
C ASN A 272 -19.74 -12.49 -7.97
N LYS A 273 -20.57 -12.29 -6.96
CA LYS A 273 -21.04 -10.99 -6.48
C LYS A 273 -20.48 -10.68 -5.10
N THR A 274 -20.22 -11.71 -4.32
CA THR A 274 -19.57 -11.62 -3.04
C THR A 274 -18.07 -11.58 -3.27
N LYS A 275 -17.35 -10.75 -2.53
CA LYS A 275 -15.90 -10.63 -2.63
C LYS A 275 -15.26 -10.88 -1.28
N ASN A 276 -14.11 -11.54 -1.30
CA ASN A 276 -13.35 -11.93 -0.12
C ASN A 276 -12.41 -10.79 0.25
N VAL A 277 -12.61 -10.20 1.43
CA VAL A 277 -11.81 -9.10 1.97
C VAL A 277 -10.58 -9.69 2.64
N ASN A 278 -9.56 -10.02 1.84
CA ASN A 278 -8.27 -10.47 2.34
C ASN A 278 -7.39 -9.34 2.86
N ARG A 279 -7.69 -8.09 2.47
CA ARG A 279 -6.98 -6.91 2.94
C ARG A 279 -7.98 -5.75 3.13
N PRO A 280 -8.26 -5.32 4.36
CA PRO A 280 -9.06 -4.12 4.58
C PRO A 280 -8.33 -2.89 4.03
N SER A 281 -9.01 -2.06 3.26
CA SER A 281 -8.45 -0.83 2.70
C SER A 281 -7.94 0.13 3.79
N PHE A 282 -6.88 0.86 3.50
CA PHE A 282 -6.48 2.00 4.32
C PHE A 282 -7.44 3.17 4.06
N ASN A 283 -8.13 3.59 5.12
CA ASN A 283 -8.98 4.78 5.14
C ASN A 283 -8.11 6.03 5.37
N ILE A 284 -7.84 6.77 4.30
CA ILE A 284 -6.97 7.94 4.33
C ILE A 284 -7.83 9.20 4.36
N ALA A 285 -7.77 9.90 5.49
CA ALA A 285 -8.52 11.11 5.75
C ALA A 285 -7.91 12.31 5.02
N HIS A 286 -8.39 12.60 3.80
CA HIS A 286 -7.89 13.66 2.92
C HIS A 286 -8.06 15.02 3.60
N ARG A 287 -6.98 15.69 3.97
CA ARG A 287 -7.00 16.95 4.74
C ARG A 287 -7.82 16.83 6.03
N GLY A 288 -7.85 15.63 6.62
CA GLY A 288 -8.73 15.25 7.73
C GLY A 288 -10.13 14.89 7.23
N ASN A 289 -11.14 15.67 7.61
CA ASN A 289 -12.54 15.41 7.28
C ASN A 289 -13.15 16.66 6.62
N PRO A 290 -12.73 17.00 5.39
CA PRO A 290 -12.76 18.36 4.88
C PRO A 290 -14.16 18.81 4.46
N ILE A 291 -15.13 17.90 4.38
CA ILE A 291 -16.52 18.23 4.05
C ILE A 291 -17.34 18.55 5.29
N THR A 292 -17.18 17.75 6.35
CA THR A 292 -17.98 17.89 7.58
C THR A 292 -17.24 18.62 8.71
N ASN A 293 -15.96 18.91 8.50
CA ASN A 293 -15.08 19.66 9.38
C ASN A 293 -14.25 20.68 8.57
N TYR A 294 -13.38 21.46 9.24
CA TYR A 294 -12.46 22.37 8.58
C TYR A 294 -11.36 21.60 7.85
N THR A 295 -11.09 21.94 6.59
CA THR A 295 -10.02 21.32 5.80
C THR A 295 -8.65 21.66 6.39
N ASN A 296 -7.73 20.70 6.45
CA ASN A 296 -6.36 20.90 6.97
C ASN A 296 -6.35 21.52 8.38
N SER A 297 -7.24 21.04 9.25
CA SER A 297 -7.37 21.51 10.63
C SER A 297 -7.00 20.41 11.62
N LEU A 298 -6.52 20.79 12.80
CA LEU A 298 -6.20 19.85 13.86
C LEU A 298 -7.46 19.09 14.32
N GLU A 299 -8.59 19.78 14.40
CA GLU A 299 -9.89 19.22 14.75
C GLU A 299 -10.36 18.16 13.76
N GLY A 300 -10.18 18.42 12.45
CA GLY A 300 -10.51 17.45 11.40
C GLY A 300 -9.62 16.22 11.44
N PHE A 301 -8.34 16.39 11.76
CA PHE A 301 -7.39 15.29 11.93
C PHE A 301 -7.75 14.43 13.14
N ILE A 302 -8.01 15.03 14.30
CA ILE A 302 -8.39 14.33 15.53
C ILE A 302 -9.70 13.57 15.34
N GLU A 303 -10.73 14.20 14.78
CA GLU A 303 -12.01 13.52 14.54
C GLU A 303 -11.82 12.31 13.61
N SER A 304 -11.05 12.47 12.53
CA SER A 304 -10.80 11.38 11.58
C SER A 304 -10.09 10.21 12.25
N TYR A 305 -9.09 10.50 13.09
CA TYR A 305 -8.38 9.51 13.89
C TYR A 305 -9.31 8.73 14.80
N GLU A 306 -10.09 9.44 15.64
CA GLU A 306 -11.02 8.86 16.61
C GLU A 306 -12.10 8.00 15.93
N ARG A 307 -12.45 8.34 14.69
CA ARG A 307 -13.47 7.63 13.89
C ARG A 307 -12.89 6.59 12.93
N GLY A 308 -11.63 6.21 13.13
CA GLY A 308 -11.06 5.02 12.50
C GLY A 308 -10.36 5.24 11.17
N ALA A 309 -10.00 6.48 10.81
CA ALA A 309 -9.06 6.71 9.72
C ALA A 309 -7.73 6.00 10.03
N THR A 310 -7.19 5.24 9.07
CA THR A 310 -5.88 4.57 9.25
C THR A 310 -4.74 5.54 9.02
N HIS A 311 -4.95 6.54 8.16
CA HIS A 311 -4.02 7.61 7.87
C HIS A 311 -4.73 8.96 7.93
N ILE A 312 -3.96 9.99 8.24
CA ILE A 312 -4.36 11.37 7.98
C ILE A 312 -3.48 11.88 6.86
N GLU A 313 -4.09 12.50 5.85
CA GLU A 313 -3.38 13.22 4.82
C GLU A 313 -3.50 14.73 5.09
N LEU A 314 -2.41 15.45 4.87
CA LEU A 314 -2.34 16.90 5.05
C LEU A 314 -1.42 17.55 4.03
N ASP A 315 -1.66 18.83 3.79
CA ASP A 315 -0.92 19.64 2.85
C ASP A 315 0.04 20.58 3.57
N VAL A 316 1.31 20.66 3.15
CA VAL A 316 2.27 21.64 3.69
C VAL A 316 2.83 22.58 2.63
N MET A 317 3.08 23.81 3.06
CA MET A 317 3.84 24.80 2.30
C MET A 317 4.62 25.74 3.23
N SER A 318 5.64 26.38 2.69
CA SER A 318 6.56 27.24 3.44
C SER A 318 6.09 28.69 3.52
N THR A 319 6.20 29.27 4.71
CA THR A 319 6.11 30.71 4.97
C THR A 319 7.42 31.43 4.64
N THR A 320 7.43 32.77 4.65
CA THR A 320 8.64 33.58 4.36
C THR A 320 9.76 33.39 5.39
N ASP A 321 9.41 32.98 6.61
CA ASP A 321 10.30 32.62 7.71
C ASP A 321 10.52 31.10 7.83
N ASN A 322 10.26 30.33 6.75
CA ASN A 322 10.55 28.90 6.62
C ASN A 322 9.83 27.98 7.63
N LYS A 323 8.67 28.39 8.13
CA LYS A 323 7.77 27.50 8.88
C LYS A 323 6.86 26.75 7.91
N LEU A 324 6.49 25.51 8.25
CA LEU A 324 5.60 24.69 7.43
C LEU A 324 4.18 24.85 7.95
N VAL A 325 3.37 25.62 7.22
CA VAL A 325 1.95 25.77 7.50
C VAL A 325 1.18 24.64 6.85
N VAL A 326 0.14 24.15 7.53
CA VAL A 326 -0.72 23.09 7.03
C VAL A 326 -1.90 23.70 6.29
N MET A 327 -1.82 23.73 4.96
CA MET A 327 -2.80 24.36 4.09
C MET A 327 -2.64 23.86 2.64
N HIS A 328 -3.77 23.70 1.95
CA HIS A 328 -3.78 23.25 0.56
C HIS A 328 -3.41 24.37 -0.43
N ASP A 329 -4.11 25.50 -0.34
CA ASP A 329 -4.04 26.58 -1.32
C ASP A 329 -3.10 27.69 -0.86
N ASN A 330 -2.28 28.21 -1.78
CA ASN A 330 -1.42 29.35 -1.46
C ASN A 330 -2.24 30.61 -1.12
N SER A 331 -3.49 30.72 -1.57
CA SER A 331 -4.37 31.86 -1.28
C SER A 331 -5.17 31.63 -0.01
N LEU A 332 -5.02 32.50 0.98
CA LEU A 332 -5.77 32.44 2.24
C LEU A 332 -7.29 32.56 2.03
N ALA A 333 -7.74 33.24 0.96
CA ALA A 333 -9.15 33.51 0.72
C ALA A 333 -9.99 32.25 0.46
N VAL A 334 -9.35 31.12 0.12
CA VAL A 334 -10.04 29.86 -0.20
C VAL A 334 -10.69 29.26 1.04
N SER A 335 -9.93 29.10 2.14
CA SER A 335 -10.40 28.39 3.34
C SER A 335 -10.51 29.26 4.60
N THR A 336 -9.99 30.49 4.57
CA THR A 336 -9.89 31.35 5.76
C THR A 336 -10.76 32.60 5.68
N ASN A 337 -10.77 33.37 6.77
CA ASN A 337 -11.32 34.72 6.86
C ASN A 337 -10.39 35.83 6.32
N GLY A 338 -9.23 35.47 5.79
CA GLY A 338 -8.18 36.39 5.35
C GLY A 338 -8.03 36.52 3.83
N TYR A 339 -7.12 37.41 3.44
CA TYR A 339 -6.65 37.59 2.07
C TYR A 339 -5.13 37.65 2.06
N GLY A 340 -4.53 37.32 0.92
CA GLY A 340 -3.08 37.26 0.74
C GLY A 340 -2.61 35.86 0.35
N TYR A 341 -1.30 35.71 0.26
CA TYR A 341 -0.66 34.47 -0.14
C TYR A 341 0.29 33.99 0.94
N VAL A 342 0.22 32.70 1.29
CA VAL A 342 1.09 32.05 2.28
C VAL A 342 2.56 32.27 1.94
N SER A 343 2.92 32.12 0.65
CA SER A 343 4.29 32.33 0.15
C SER A 343 4.85 33.75 0.39
N ASN A 344 4.01 34.71 0.76
CA ASN A 344 4.36 36.11 0.98
C ASN A 344 4.21 36.55 2.44
N MET A 345 3.84 35.64 3.36
CA MET A 345 3.57 35.94 4.76
C MET A 345 4.50 35.14 5.68
N SER A 346 4.84 35.75 6.81
CA SER A 346 5.50 35.09 7.93
C SER A 346 4.53 34.24 8.74
N SER A 347 5.05 33.33 9.56
CA SER A 347 4.24 32.51 10.45
C SER A 347 3.38 33.33 11.43
N GLU A 348 3.91 34.44 11.94
CA GLU A 348 3.19 35.34 12.85
C GLU A 348 2.04 36.10 12.19
N GLU A 349 2.19 36.45 10.90
CA GLU A 349 1.11 37.04 10.11
C GLU A 349 0.01 36.02 9.82
N ILE A 350 0.38 34.79 9.47
CA ILE A 350 -0.58 33.69 9.20
C ILE A 350 -1.42 33.37 10.45
N LYS A 351 -0.81 33.37 11.64
CA LYS A 351 -1.51 33.12 12.91
C LYS A 351 -2.62 34.13 13.23
N GLN A 352 -2.69 35.27 12.54
CA GLN A 352 -3.79 36.24 12.71
C GLN A 352 -5.09 35.81 12.03
N PHE A 353 -5.05 34.79 11.16
CA PHE A 353 -6.21 34.31 10.42
C PHE A 353 -6.74 33.00 11.00
N LYS A 354 -7.99 32.68 10.66
CA LYS A 354 -8.66 31.44 11.03
C LYS A 354 -9.20 30.72 9.81
N ILE A 355 -9.14 29.39 9.81
CA ILE A 355 -9.87 28.56 8.85
C ILE A 355 -11.34 28.67 9.22
N THR A 356 -12.15 29.27 8.34
CA THR A 356 -13.59 29.47 8.57
C THR A 356 -14.45 28.66 7.61
N LYS A 357 -13.86 28.09 6.56
CA LYS A 357 -14.59 27.38 5.52
C LYS A 357 -14.19 25.91 5.46
N ASN A 358 -15.16 25.06 5.12
CA ASN A 358 -14.89 23.68 4.71
C ASN A 358 -14.39 23.63 3.25
N ALA A 359 -14.08 22.44 2.72
CA ALA A 359 -13.60 22.28 1.35
C ALA A 359 -14.61 22.66 0.25
N ASN A 360 -15.90 22.79 0.57
CA ASN A 360 -16.91 23.32 -0.35
C ASN A 360 -16.97 24.87 -0.33
N GLY A 361 -16.11 25.54 0.42
CA GLY A 361 -16.10 26.99 0.58
C GLY A 361 -17.23 27.53 1.46
N MET A 362 -17.95 26.66 2.18
CA MET A 362 -19.03 27.05 3.09
C MET A 362 -18.44 27.47 4.43
N GLU A 363 -18.84 28.64 4.92
CA GLU A 363 -18.50 29.06 6.28
C GLU A 363 -19.15 28.13 7.31
N ILE A 364 -18.35 27.61 8.23
CA ILE A 364 -18.79 26.74 9.31
C ILE A 364 -18.23 27.28 10.64
N GLY A 365 -19.07 27.33 11.67
CA GLY A 365 -18.69 27.76 13.02
C GLY A 365 -18.00 29.14 13.11
N GLU A 366 -17.24 29.36 14.19
CA GLU A 366 -16.48 30.60 14.44
C GLU A 366 -15.06 30.58 13.84
N GLY A 367 -14.67 29.45 13.26
CA GLY A 367 -13.35 29.19 12.70
C GLY A 367 -12.32 28.71 13.72
N VAL A 368 -11.34 27.97 13.21
CA VAL A 368 -10.24 27.35 13.96
C VAL A 368 -8.90 27.95 13.57
N ASN A 369 -7.87 27.76 14.40
CA ASN A 369 -6.53 28.25 14.09
C ASN A 369 -5.96 27.48 12.88
N ILE A 370 -5.16 28.17 12.06
CA ILE A 370 -4.41 27.51 10.99
C ILE A 370 -3.26 26.72 11.64
N PRO A 371 -3.21 25.38 11.50
CA PRO A 371 -2.14 24.60 12.10
C PRO A 371 -0.83 24.77 11.33
N PHE A 372 0.27 24.65 12.05
CA PHE A 372 1.59 24.37 11.50
C PHE A 372 1.90 22.89 11.67
N LEU A 373 2.87 22.37 10.92
CA LEU A 373 3.27 20.96 11.04
C LEU A 373 3.71 20.61 12.47
N ASP A 374 4.29 21.59 13.18
CA ASP A 374 4.62 21.54 14.60
C ASP A 374 3.42 21.16 15.48
N ASP A 375 2.25 21.76 15.24
CA ASP A 375 1.03 21.50 16.01
C ASP A 375 0.53 20.07 15.75
N VAL A 376 0.60 19.62 14.50
CA VAL A 376 0.20 18.27 14.11
C VAL A 376 1.14 17.23 14.73
N PHE A 377 2.46 17.43 14.67
CA PHE A 377 3.41 16.47 15.25
C PHE A 377 3.32 16.42 16.77
N LYS A 378 3.08 17.54 17.45
CA LYS A 378 2.81 17.54 18.90
C LYS A 378 1.59 16.71 19.27
N GLU A 379 0.52 16.80 18.49
CA GLU A 379 -0.72 16.06 18.74
C GLU A 379 -0.57 14.56 18.45
N PHE A 380 0.10 14.22 17.35
CA PHE A 380 0.11 12.84 16.84
C PHE A 380 1.37 12.03 17.19
N LYS A 381 2.40 12.62 17.80
CA LYS A 381 3.61 11.89 18.19
C LYS A 381 3.29 10.73 19.14
N GLY A 382 3.85 9.55 18.84
CA GLY A 382 3.76 8.36 19.67
C GLY A 382 2.42 7.63 19.58
N ASN A 383 1.53 8.04 18.68
CA ASN A 383 0.38 7.23 18.31
C ASN A 383 0.70 6.33 17.11
N ASN A 384 -0.12 5.32 16.87
CA ASN A 384 0.11 4.35 15.79
C ASN A 384 -0.44 4.82 14.42
N LYS A 385 -0.62 6.13 14.20
CA LYS A 385 -1.17 6.66 12.94
C LYS A 385 -0.09 7.16 12.02
N ILE A 386 -0.39 6.96 10.74
CA ILE A 386 0.46 7.41 9.64
C ILE A 386 -0.05 8.77 9.18
N ILE A 387 0.88 9.72 9.06
CA ILE A 387 0.64 11.05 8.52
C ILE A 387 1.24 11.08 7.12
N ILE A 388 0.36 11.24 6.14
CA ILE A 388 0.75 11.47 4.75
C ILE A 388 0.90 12.99 4.57
N VAL A 389 2.12 13.46 4.40
CA VAL A 389 2.46 14.87 4.24
C VAL A 389 2.66 15.18 2.76
N GLU A 390 1.73 15.93 2.16
CA GLU A 390 1.89 16.42 0.80
C GLU A 390 2.67 17.74 0.75
N ILE A 391 3.78 17.78 0.01
CA ILE A 391 4.50 19.02 -0.27
C ILE A 391 3.85 19.74 -1.46
N LYS A 392 3.21 20.88 -1.20
CA LYS A 392 2.49 21.69 -2.21
C LYS A 392 3.38 22.68 -2.96
N ASP A 393 4.53 23.05 -2.40
CA ASP A 393 5.39 24.11 -2.94
C ASP A 393 6.66 23.59 -3.63
N SER A 394 7.32 24.48 -4.36
CA SER A 394 8.62 24.22 -4.99
C SER A 394 9.78 24.87 -4.22
N ASN A 395 9.60 25.24 -2.95
CA ASN A 395 10.67 25.85 -2.16
C ASN A 395 11.74 24.77 -1.86
N PRO A 396 13.00 24.97 -2.27
CA PRO A 396 14.05 23.97 -2.06
C PRO A 396 14.37 23.69 -0.59
N ASN A 397 13.98 24.58 0.33
CA ASN A 397 14.18 24.41 1.77
C ASN A 397 13.08 23.60 2.46
N THR A 398 11.96 23.31 1.79
CA THR A 398 10.81 22.63 2.40
C THR A 398 11.19 21.28 2.99
N VAL A 399 11.97 20.47 2.26
CA VAL A 399 12.44 19.15 2.73
C VAL A 399 13.43 19.27 3.89
N SER A 400 14.35 20.24 3.88
CA SER A 400 15.26 20.46 5.02
C SER A 400 14.52 20.92 6.28
N ASN A 401 13.47 21.73 6.11
CA ASN A 401 12.61 22.13 7.23
C ASN A 401 11.82 20.93 7.75
N LEU A 402 11.25 20.12 6.86
CA LEU A 402 10.56 18.88 7.23
C LEU A 402 11.48 17.93 8.01
N LYS A 403 12.72 17.74 7.56
CA LYS A 403 13.74 16.98 8.30
C LYS A 403 13.93 17.51 9.71
N THR A 404 13.99 18.83 9.90
CA THR A 404 14.13 19.43 11.23
C THR A 404 12.97 19.03 12.15
N TYR A 405 11.72 19.04 11.65
CA TYR A 405 10.58 18.55 12.41
C TYR A 405 10.66 17.04 12.67
N LEU A 406 11.07 16.23 11.70
CA LEU A 406 11.25 14.78 11.90
C LEU A 406 12.28 14.47 12.98
N ASP A 407 13.42 15.19 12.99
CA ASP A 407 14.48 15.06 13.99
C ASP A 407 13.98 15.50 15.39
N GLU A 408 13.27 16.63 15.47
CA GLU A 408 12.77 17.19 16.74
C GLU A 408 11.69 16.30 17.37
N TYR A 409 10.79 15.78 16.54
CA TYR A 409 9.63 15.02 17.00
C TYR A 409 9.83 13.51 16.95
N ASP A 410 10.91 12.99 16.38
CA ASP A 410 11.13 11.54 16.21
C ASP A 410 9.97 10.86 15.47
N MET A 411 9.59 11.42 14.32
CA MET A 411 8.40 11.04 13.54
C MET A 411 8.74 10.24 12.28
N TYR A 412 9.97 9.74 12.17
CA TYR A 412 10.48 9.04 10.98
C TYR A 412 9.68 7.78 10.62
N ASP A 413 9.12 7.11 11.61
CA ASP A 413 8.29 5.93 11.46
C ASP A 413 6.82 6.27 11.20
N GLN A 414 6.33 7.45 11.59
CA GLN A 414 4.93 7.86 11.45
C GLN A 414 4.61 8.65 10.18
N VAL A 415 5.62 9.07 9.40
CA VAL A 415 5.43 9.96 8.24
C VAL A 415 5.66 9.25 6.91
N VAL A 416 4.80 9.55 5.93
CA VAL A 416 5.00 9.28 4.51
C VAL A 416 4.91 10.61 3.76
N ILE A 417 5.79 10.85 2.80
CA ILE A 417 5.80 12.11 2.02
C ILE A 417 5.23 11.86 0.64
N ILE A 418 4.36 12.75 0.18
CA ILE A 418 3.88 12.76 -1.20
C ILE A 418 4.10 14.13 -1.84
N ALA A 419 4.27 14.17 -3.16
CA ALA A 419 4.39 15.43 -3.89
C ALA A 419 4.13 15.23 -5.39
N PHE A 420 3.58 16.26 -6.04
CA PHE A 420 3.57 16.37 -7.50
C PHE A 420 4.92 16.86 -8.06
N ASP A 421 5.65 17.69 -7.30
CA ASP A 421 6.96 18.19 -7.71
C ASP A 421 8.05 17.14 -7.44
N ASN A 422 8.46 16.44 -8.50
CA ASN A 422 9.48 15.41 -8.43
C ASN A 422 10.83 15.93 -7.88
N ASN A 423 11.14 17.23 -7.97
CA ASN A 423 12.36 17.77 -7.37
C ASN A 423 12.30 17.71 -5.83
N GLN A 424 11.11 17.84 -5.23
CA GLN A 424 10.95 17.68 -3.78
C GLN A 424 11.16 16.23 -3.38
N LEU A 425 10.65 15.27 -4.16
CA LEU A 425 10.88 13.86 -3.88
C LEU A 425 12.37 13.51 -4.00
N ILE A 426 13.06 13.97 -5.05
CA ILE A 426 14.53 13.81 -5.18
C ILE A 426 15.25 14.37 -3.94
N ARG A 427 14.87 15.56 -3.46
CA ARG A 427 15.44 16.11 -2.22
C ARG A 427 15.15 15.25 -1.00
N CYS A 428 13.97 14.62 -0.91
CA CYS A 428 13.67 13.66 0.15
C CYS A 428 14.63 12.48 0.08
N LYS A 429 14.91 11.96 -1.12
CA LYS A 429 15.89 10.89 -1.31
C LYS A 429 17.30 11.29 -0.88
N ASP A 430 17.68 12.54 -1.07
CA ASP A 430 19.01 13.02 -0.69
C ASP A 430 19.13 13.31 0.82
N LEU A 431 18.09 13.88 1.44
CA LEU A 431 18.16 14.42 2.80
C LEU A 431 17.56 13.53 3.88
N ILE A 432 16.56 12.71 3.53
CA ILE A 432 15.80 11.84 4.44
C ILE A 432 15.45 10.51 3.73
N PRO A 433 16.44 9.77 3.18
CA PRO A 433 16.22 8.55 2.40
C PRO A 433 15.52 7.42 3.18
N GLU A 434 15.43 7.53 4.51
CA GLU A 434 14.75 6.57 5.38
C GLU A 434 13.22 6.72 5.33
N VAL A 435 12.72 7.91 4.99
CA VAL A 435 11.28 8.23 5.00
C VAL A 435 10.61 7.72 3.73
N PRO A 436 9.52 6.93 3.83
CA PRO A 436 8.77 6.52 2.65
C PRO A 436 8.26 7.73 1.87
N CYS A 437 8.42 7.70 0.56
CA CYS A 437 7.90 8.72 -0.34
C CYS A 437 7.00 8.06 -1.38
N ALA A 438 5.94 8.74 -1.80
CA ALA A 438 5.13 8.36 -2.96
C ALA A 438 5.00 9.50 -3.97
N THR A 439 4.98 9.17 -5.26
CA THR A 439 4.75 10.15 -6.33
C THR A 439 3.26 10.34 -6.57
N LEU A 440 2.82 11.60 -6.48
CA LEU A 440 1.48 11.98 -6.91
C LEU A 440 1.47 12.16 -8.41
N ASN A 441 0.66 11.36 -9.09
CA ASN A 441 0.71 11.33 -10.54
C ASN A 441 -0.64 11.02 -11.18
N ASN A 442 -0.74 11.39 -12.46
CA ASN A 442 -1.89 11.13 -13.32
C ASN A 442 -1.53 10.08 -14.39
N MET A 443 -0.62 9.14 -14.08
CA MET A 443 -0.30 8.03 -14.98
C MET A 443 -1.57 7.24 -15.25
N ASN A 444 -1.87 6.96 -16.52
CA ASN A 444 -3.04 6.16 -16.90
C ASN A 444 -2.61 4.78 -17.46
N ASN A 445 -3.60 3.90 -17.68
CA ASN A 445 -3.36 2.55 -18.16
C ASN A 445 -2.58 2.53 -19.49
N THR A 446 -2.89 3.42 -20.43
CA THR A 446 -2.15 3.58 -21.68
C THR A 446 -0.68 3.99 -21.44
N MET A 447 -0.41 4.90 -20.51
CA MET A 447 0.96 5.30 -20.18
C MET A 447 1.76 4.18 -19.51
N PHE A 448 1.06 3.29 -18.79
CA PHE A 448 1.64 2.12 -18.17
C PHE A 448 1.93 1.00 -19.19
N ASN A 449 0.98 0.74 -20.11
CA ASN A 449 1.05 -0.35 -21.10
C ASN A 449 1.72 0.01 -22.44
N ASP A 450 1.41 1.16 -23.04
CA ASP A 450 1.84 1.49 -24.43
C ASP A 450 3.28 2.02 -24.51
N ILE A 451 3.88 2.36 -23.36
CA ILE A 451 5.25 2.82 -23.26
C ILE A 451 5.90 2.10 -22.08
N THR A 452 6.05 0.78 -22.19
CA THR A 452 6.66 -0.11 -21.19
C THR A 452 8.04 0.36 -20.70
N ALA A 453 8.74 1.11 -21.55
CA ALA A 453 10.01 1.77 -21.29
C ALA A 453 9.94 3.10 -20.50
N THR A 454 8.77 3.75 -20.38
CA THR A 454 8.57 4.96 -19.56
C THR A 454 7.65 4.77 -18.38
N GLY A 455 6.64 3.89 -18.48
CA GLY A 455 5.66 3.65 -17.43
C GLY A 455 6.32 2.98 -16.24
N VAL A 456 6.58 1.67 -16.35
CA VAL A 456 7.24 0.87 -15.31
C VAL A 456 8.62 1.44 -14.93
N ALA A 457 9.45 1.77 -15.91
CA ALA A 457 10.75 2.40 -15.64
C ALA A 457 10.61 3.74 -14.90
N GLY A 458 9.61 4.55 -15.24
CA GLY A 458 9.33 5.83 -14.58
C GLY A 458 8.89 5.66 -13.13
N LEU A 459 8.10 4.62 -12.83
CA LEU A 459 7.73 4.25 -11.46
C LEU A 459 8.96 3.75 -10.66
N ASN A 460 9.96 3.17 -11.35
CA ASN A 460 11.16 2.61 -10.72
C ASN A 460 12.24 3.64 -10.38
N LEU A 461 12.33 4.76 -11.11
CA LEU A 461 13.49 5.68 -11.09
C LEU A 461 13.99 6.01 -9.68
N ASN A 462 13.07 6.33 -8.78
CA ASN A 462 13.41 6.69 -7.41
C ASN A 462 12.87 5.70 -6.36
N ASN A 463 12.19 4.65 -6.82
CA ASN A 463 11.53 3.64 -5.99
C ASN A 463 10.61 4.29 -4.93
N TYR A 464 9.75 5.17 -5.39
CA TYR A 464 8.69 5.72 -4.57
C TYR A 464 7.47 4.78 -4.60
N GLY A 465 6.64 4.87 -3.57
CA GLY A 465 5.25 4.47 -3.69
C GLY A 465 4.56 5.30 -4.76
N ASN A 466 3.32 4.94 -5.10
CA ASN A 466 2.57 5.66 -6.11
C ASN A 466 1.18 5.98 -5.58
N ASP A 467 0.80 7.24 -5.71
CA ASP A 467 -0.52 7.73 -5.31
C ASP A 467 -1.21 8.36 -6.52
N PHE A 468 -2.20 7.64 -7.05
CA PHE A 468 -2.75 7.85 -8.39
C PHE A 468 -4.08 8.59 -8.34
N ASN A 469 -4.40 9.32 -9.41
CA ASN A 469 -5.78 9.75 -9.60
C ASN A 469 -6.71 8.53 -9.73
N LYS A 470 -7.79 8.49 -8.95
CA LYS A 470 -8.79 7.39 -8.97
C LYS A 470 -9.41 7.13 -10.34
N GLY A 471 -9.41 8.12 -11.24
CA GLY A 471 -9.97 7.98 -12.59
C GLY A 471 -9.19 7.00 -13.48
N VAL A 472 -7.98 6.61 -13.06
CA VAL A 472 -7.16 5.62 -13.74
C VAL A 472 -7.45 4.20 -13.28
N PHE A 473 -8.02 4.05 -12.08
CA PHE A 473 -8.27 2.74 -11.50
C PHE A 473 -9.13 1.87 -12.42
N ASN A 474 -8.63 0.66 -12.64
CA ASN A 474 -9.39 -0.49 -13.09
C ASN A 474 -8.70 -1.74 -12.51
N GLU A 475 -9.44 -2.84 -12.38
CA GLU A 475 -8.92 -4.06 -11.74
C GLU A 475 -7.66 -4.61 -12.43
N ASP A 476 -7.56 -4.49 -13.76
CA ASP A 476 -6.39 -4.97 -14.49
C ASP A 476 -5.14 -4.13 -14.18
N PHE A 477 -5.27 -2.80 -14.24
CA PHE A 477 -4.17 -1.89 -13.94
C PHE A 477 -3.68 -2.03 -12.49
N ASP A 478 -4.58 -2.17 -11.52
CA ASP A 478 -4.19 -2.38 -10.12
C ASP A 478 -3.51 -3.75 -9.92
N PHE A 479 -4.01 -4.80 -10.58
CA PHE A 479 -3.37 -6.11 -10.59
C PHE A 479 -1.94 -6.03 -11.12
N ASP A 480 -1.74 -5.38 -12.27
CA ASP A 480 -0.44 -5.31 -12.94
C ASP A 480 0.58 -4.47 -12.14
N LEU A 481 0.11 -3.49 -11.36
CA LEU A 481 0.92 -2.76 -10.38
C LEU A 481 1.30 -3.65 -9.19
N ALA A 482 0.31 -4.33 -8.62
CA ALA A 482 0.45 -5.16 -7.44
C ALA A 482 1.43 -6.33 -7.67
N GLU A 483 1.37 -7.01 -8.81
CA GLU A 483 2.29 -8.11 -9.14
C GLU A 483 3.74 -7.62 -9.29
N ARG A 484 3.89 -6.34 -9.58
CA ARG A 484 5.17 -5.64 -9.67
C ARG A 484 5.65 -5.10 -8.32
N GLY A 485 4.85 -5.23 -7.27
CA GLY A 485 5.19 -4.77 -5.92
C GLY A 485 4.81 -3.32 -5.63
N PHE A 486 4.05 -2.67 -6.52
CA PHE A 486 3.52 -1.34 -6.30
C PHE A 486 2.13 -1.42 -5.67
N LEU A 487 1.93 -0.71 -4.55
CA LEU A 487 0.63 -0.63 -3.89
C LEU A 487 -0.22 0.47 -4.54
N GLY A 488 -1.46 0.15 -4.90
CA GLY A 488 -2.42 1.10 -5.46
C GLY A 488 -3.07 1.97 -4.37
N TYR A 489 -2.55 3.18 -4.20
CA TYR A 489 -3.20 4.26 -3.46
C TYR A 489 -3.86 5.21 -4.46
N TYR A 490 -5.08 5.66 -4.17
CA TYR A 490 -5.86 6.45 -5.11
C TYR A 490 -6.59 7.63 -4.45
N TRP A 491 -6.52 8.78 -5.11
CA TRP A 491 -7.16 10.04 -4.70
C TRP A 491 -8.04 10.64 -5.82
N THR A 492 -9.12 11.36 -5.55
CA THR A 492 -9.81 11.52 -4.27
C THR A 492 -11.23 10.97 -4.40
N TYR A 493 -11.64 10.15 -3.43
CA TYR A 493 -13.01 9.66 -3.33
C TYR A 493 -13.84 10.71 -2.58
N SER A 494 -14.66 11.44 -3.33
CA SER A 494 -15.27 12.71 -2.86
C SER A 494 -16.74 12.58 -2.48
N ASN A 495 -17.26 11.35 -2.39
CA ASN A 495 -18.55 11.08 -1.79
C ASN A 495 -18.65 9.61 -1.32
N VAL A 496 -19.64 9.34 -0.47
CA VAL A 496 -19.87 8.02 0.14
C VAL A 496 -20.04 6.90 -0.90
N SER A 497 -20.70 7.17 -2.03
CA SER A 497 -20.91 6.15 -3.06
C SER A 497 -19.61 5.76 -3.74
N GLU A 498 -18.70 6.70 -3.94
CA GLU A 498 -17.38 6.42 -4.50
C GLU A 498 -16.53 5.63 -3.51
N ILE A 499 -16.55 5.98 -2.21
CA ILE A 499 -15.85 5.22 -1.17
C ILE A 499 -16.28 3.75 -1.19
N TYR A 500 -17.60 3.50 -1.26
CA TYR A 500 -18.12 2.13 -1.36
C TYR A 500 -17.68 1.42 -2.63
N ASN A 501 -17.57 2.14 -3.76
CA ASN A 501 -17.03 1.59 -4.99
C ASN A 501 -15.55 1.21 -4.84
N GLY A 502 -14.72 2.08 -4.25
CA GLY A 502 -13.32 1.78 -3.96
C GLY A 502 -13.15 0.54 -3.08
N LEU A 503 -13.92 0.45 -1.99
CA LEU A 503 -13.94 -0.72 -1.11
C LEU A 503 -14.39 -2.00 -1.83
N SER A 504 -15.40 -1.90 -2.70
CA SER A 504 -15.94 -3.06 -3.42
C SER A 504 -15.01 -3.55 -4.54
N ASN A 505 -14.06 -2.72 -4.97
CA ASN A 505 -13.04 -3.08 -5.97
C ASN A 505 -11.67 -3.38 -5.34
N GLY A 506 -11.58 -3.48 -4.01
CA GLY A 506 -10.35 -3.90 -3.34
C GLY A 506 -9.21 -2.89 -3.35
N VAL A 507 -9.52 -1.60 -3.54
CA VAL A 507 -8.52 -0.53 -3.53
C VAL A 507 -7.81 -0.48 -2.18
N VAL A 508 -6.48 -0.55 -2.19
CA VAL A 508 -5.70 -0.69 -0.94
C VAL A 508 -5.57 0.62 -0.18
N GLY A 509 -5.34 1.75 -0.84
CA GLY A 509 -5.33 3.08 -0.21
C GLY A 509 -6.41 3.98 -0.77
N ILE A 510 -7.36 4.42 0.07
CA ILE A 510 -8.50 5.25 -0.34
C ILE A 510 -8.40 6.64 0.32
N THR A 511 -7.79 7.59 -0.40
CA THR A 511 -7.78 9.02 -0.02
C THR A 511 -9.17 9.61 -0.27
N ASN A 512 -9.86 10.00 0.80
CA ASN A 512 -11.28 10.35 0.72
C ASN A 512 -11.71 11.49 1.64
N ASP A 513 -12.80 12.15 1.22
CA ASP A 513 -13.34 13.35 1.86
C ASP A 513 -14.35 13.05 2.99
N TYR A 514 -14.67 11.77 3.25
CA TYR A 514 -15.64 11.35 4.27
C TYR A 514 -15.12 10.13 5.06
N PRO A 515 -13.94 10.23 5.71
CA PRO A 515 -13.28 9.08 6.33
C PRO A 515 -14.13 8.42 7.41
N THR A 516 -14.99 9.20 8.06
CA THR A 516 -15.87 8.76 9.14
C THR A 516 -16.98 7.80 8.69
N THR A 517 -17.21 7.65 7.38
CA THR A 517 -18.23 6.73 6.84
C THR A 517 -17.85 5.27 6.96
N MET A 518 -16.55 4.98 7.08
CA MET A 518 -16.02 3.62 7.21
C MET A 518 -15.99 3.14 8.67
N GLU A 519 -16.30 4.02 9.64
CA GLU A 519 -16.14 3.79 11.09
C GLU A 519 -16.64 2.41 11.57
N LEU A 520 -17.82 1.99 11.07
CA LEU A 520 -18.52 0.78 11.50
C LEU A 520 -18.33 -0.43 10.57
N PHE A 521 -17.47 -0.30 9.55
CA PHE A 521 -17.18 -1.40 8.64
C PHE A 521 -16.21 -2.39 9.32
N PRO A 522 -16.36 -3.70 9.09
CA PRO A 522 -15.42 -4.68 9.60
C PRO A 522 -14.04 -4.51 8.99
N THR A 523 -13.02 -4.83 9.79
CA THR A 523 -11.66 -5.08 9.34
C THR A 523 -11.31 -6.56 9.50
N LYS A 524 -11.83 -7.23 10.53
CA LYS A 524 -11.56 -8.65 10.81
C LYS A 524 -12.67 -9.28 11.65
N LEU A 525 -12.89 -10.59 11.54
CA LEU A 525 -13.75 -11.31 12.48
C LEU A 525 -13.01 -11.57 13.80
N VAL A 526 -13.75 -11.48 14.90
CA VAL A 526 -13.22 -11.68 16.26
C VAL A 526 -14.04 -12.75 16.96
N VAL A 527 -13.35 -13.80 17.40
CA VAL A 527 -13.92 -14.93 18.12
C VAL A 527 -13.60 -14.75 19.61
N ASN A 528 -14.60 -14.41 20.40
CA ASN A 528 -14.44 -14.05 21.82
C ASN A 528 -14.58 -15.24 22.77
N ASP A 529 -15.30 -16.28 22.35
CA ASP A 529 -15.63 -17.45 23.17
C ASP A 529 -14.94 -18.69 22.61
N GLU A 530 -14.67 -19.66 23.48
CA GLU A 530 -14.21 -20.99 23.03
C GLU A 530 -15.29 -21.65 22.18
N LEU A 531 -14.91 -22.10 20.98
CA LEU A 531 -15.81 -22.80 20.08
C LEU A 531 -15.64 -24.31 20.22
N GLY A 532 -16.76 -25.03 20.02
CA GLY A 532 -16.80 -26.49 20.11
C GLY A 532 -17.72 -27.10 19.07
N VAL A 533 -17.34 -28.28 18.58
CA VAL A 533 -18.17 -29.15 17.73
C VAL A 533 -18.21 -30.56 18.30
N THR A 534 -19.29 -31.29 18.06
CA THR A 534 -19.45 -32.66 18.59
C THR A 534 -18.57 -33.69 17.87
N SER A 535 -18.25 -33.45 16.59
CA SER A 535 -17.31 -34.25 15.79
C SER A 535 -16.74 -33.40 14.65
N VAL A 536 -15.69 -33.89 13.98
CA VAL A 536 -15.07 -33.20 12.82
C VAL A 536 -16.05 -33.11 11.66
N GLU A 537 -16.85 -34.15 11.42
CA GLU A 537 -17.84 -34.17 10.32
C GLU A 537 -18.89 -33.06 10.49
N ASN A 538 -19.21 -32.71 11.72
CA ASN A 538 -20.17 -31.66 12.04
C ASN A 538 -19.60 -30.25 11.88
N LEU A 539 -18.29 -30.08 11.69
CA LEU A 539 -17.66 -28.77 11.53
C LEU A 539 -18.12 -28.07 10.25
N LEU A 540 -18.18 -28.77 9.12
CA LEU A 540 -18.52 -28.15 7.82
C LEU A 540 -19.95 -27.58 7.78
N ASP A 541 -20.86 -28.18 8.55
CA ASP A 541 -22.24 -27.70 8.70
C ASP A 541 -22.41 -26.75 9.90
N ALA A 542 -21.36 -26.56 10.69
CA ALA A 542 -21.40 -25.70 11.87
C ALA A 542 -21.51 -24.22 11.48
N THR A 543 -22.10 -23.47 12.38
CA THR A 543 -22.30 -22.04 12.25
C THR A 543 -22.08 -21.39 13.61
N PHE A 544 -21.35 -20.28 13.63
CA PHE A 544 -20.94 -19.59 14.83
C PHE A 544 -21.38 -18.12 14.76
N GLU A 545 -21.82 -17.58 15.88
CA GLU A 545 -22.06 -16.14 16.02
C GLU A 545 -20.78 -15.49 16.51
N VAL A 546 -20.16 -14.66 15.67
CA VAL A 546 -18.88 -14.01 15.98
C VAL A 546 -19.01 -12.51 15.89
N ASN A 547 -18.21 -11.78 16.68
CA ASN A 547 -18.11 -10.33 16.53
C ASN A 547 -17.11 -9.99 15.43
N TYR A 548 -16.93 -8.70 15.17
CA TYR A 548 -15.91 -8.21 14.25
C TYR A 548 -15.27 -6.93 14.79
N LEU A 549 -13.99 -6.75 14.48
CA LEU A 549 -13.26 -5.51 14.72
C LEU A 549 -13.70 -4.48 13.67
N MET A 550 -13.98 -3.25 14.09
CA MET A 550 -14.35 -2.14 13.21
C MET A 550 -13.19 -1.18 12.99
N TYR A 551 -13.28 -0.31 11.97
CA TYR A 551 -12.24 0.70 11.69
C TYR A 551 -11.92 1.61 12.88
N ASN A 552 -12.90 1.93 13.73
CA ASN A 552 -12.69 2.70 14.96
C ASN A 552 -11.98 1.92 16.09
N GLY A 553 -11.52 0.70 15.82
CA GLY A 553 -10.81 -0.16 16.76
C GLY A 553 -11.69 -0.84 17.80
N LYS A 554 -13.02 -0.67 17.74
CA LYS A 554 -13.96 -1.31 18.67
C LYS A 554 -14.46 -2.63 18.11
N ILE A 555 -14.72 -3.58 19.00
CA ILE A 555 -15.45 -4.81 18.68
C ILE A 555 -16.93 -4.46 18.50
N SER A 556 -17.57 -5.03 17.48
CA SER A 556 -18.97 -4.83 17.18
C SER A 556 -19.89 -5.31 18.30
N GLU A 557 -20.99 -4.58 18.57
CA GLU A 557 -22.06 -5.09 19.45
C GLU A 557 -22.91 -6.17 18.77
N LYS A 558 -22.99 -6.12 17.44
CA LYS A 558 -23.71 -7.10 16.63
C LYS A 558 -22.77 -8.22 16.21
N THR A 559 -23.29 -9.43 16.17
CA THR A 559 -22.60 -10.59 15.64
C THR A 559 -22.89 -10.78 14.15
N LEU A 560 -22.03 -11.56 13.50
CA LEU A 560 -22.22 -12.13 12.18
C LEU A 560 -22.28 -13.64 12.30
N GLU A 561 -23.11 -14.24 11.45
CA GLU A 561 -23.05 -15.66 11.18
C GLU A 561 -21.73 -15.97 10.44
N ALA A 562 -20.89 -16.81 11.05
CA ALA A 562 -19.63 -17.26 10.50
C ALA A 562 -19.57 -18.79 10.38
N LYS A 563 -18.88 -19.27 9.36
CA LYS A 563 -18.71 -20.69 9.05
C LYS A 563 -17.24 -21.02 8.89
N PRO A 564 -16.83 -22.27 9.13
CA PRO A 564 -15.48 -22.71 8.79
C PRO A 564 -15.18 -22.47 7.31
N PHE A 565 -14.02 -21.88 7.06
CA PHE A 565 -13.49 -21.63 5.73
C PHE A 565 -12.50 -22.72 5.33
N ILE A 566 -11.48 -22.90 6.17
CA ILE A 566 -10.45 -23.92 6.04
C ILE A 566 -10.05 -24.38 7.44
N TYR A 567 -9.65 -25.64 7.57
CA TYR A 567 -9.26 -26.22 8.85
C TYR A 567 -8.22 -27.34 8.70
N GLU A 568 -7.53 -27.63 9.80
CA GLU A 568 -6.66 -28.80 9.96
C GLU A 568 -6.89 -29.45 11.33
N GLU A 569 -6.80 -30.78 11.39
CA GLU A 569 -6.90 -31.54 12.64
C GLU A 569 -5.55 -31.58 13.35
N ASN A 570 -5.55 -31.25 14.65
CA ASN A 570 -4.35 -31.26 15.47
C ASN A 570 -4.15 -32.62 16.12
N SER A 571 -2.88 -32.95 16.42
CA SER A 571 -2.52 -34.22 17.09
C SER A 571 -3.11 -34.39 18.49
N ASP A 572 -3.55 -33.29 19.14
CA ASP A 572 -4.19 -33.29 20.45
C ASP A 572 -5.72 -33.49 20.39
N GLY A 573 -6.28 -33.69 19.18
CA GLY A 573 -7.70 -33.89 18.95
C GLY A 573 -8.52 -32.59 18.85
N THR A 574 -7.87 -31.42 18.82
CA THR A 574 -8.51 -30.15 18.48
C THR A 574 -8.45 -29.87 16.98
N ILE A 575 -9.11 -28.81 16.53
CA ILE A 575 -9.10 -28.36 15.14
C ILE A 575 -8.59 -26.91 15.09
N SER A 576 -7.61 -26.62 14.24
CA SER A 576 -7.24 -25.25 13.88
C SER A 576 -8.04 -24.82 12.66
N ALA A 577 -8.71 -23.66 12.69
CA ALA A 577 -9.58 -23.23 11.60
C ALA A 577 -9.56 -21.71 11.40
N ILE A 578 -9.80 -21.28 10.16
CA ILE A 578 -10.20 -19.91 9.84
C ILE A 578 -11.72 -19.91 9.62
N LEU A 579 -12.42 -18.95 10.20
CA LEU A 579 -13.83 -18.71 9.95
C LEU A 579 -14.00 -17.62 8.90
N GLN A 580 -15.09 -17.69 8.14
CA GLN A 580 -15.54 -16.65 7.23
C GLN A 580 -16.97 -16.20 7.54
N GLY A 581 -17.26 -14.91 7.35
CA GLY A 581 -18.56 -14.32 7.65
C GLY A 581 -18.91 -13.20 6.67
N LEU A 582 -20.16 -13.19 6.20
CA LEU A 582 -20.65 -12.20 5.25
C LEU A 582 -21.17 -10.95 5.99
N PHE A 583 -20.53 -9.82 5.76
CA PHE A 583 -21.03 -8.52 6.19
C PHE A 583 -21.85 -7.86 5.08
N LEU A 584 -23.04 -7.37 5.44
CA LEU A 584 -23.86 -6.50 4.62
C LEU A 584 -23.80 -5.11 5.25
N GLY A 585 -23.49 -4.08 4.45
CA GLY A 585 -23.19 -2.72 4.90
C GLY A 585 -24.08 -2.17 6.04
N PRO A 586 -23.63 -1.12 6.78
CA PRO A 586 -24.33 -0.62 7.96
C PRO A 586 -25.83 -0.42 7.71
N SER A 587 -26.67 -0.91 8.63
CA SER A 587 -28.13 -0.95 8.53
C SER A 587 -28.72 -1.91 7.48
N GLY A 588 -27.95 -2.90 7.01
CA GLY A 588 -28.42 -3.89 6.04
C GLY A 588 -28.56 -3.34 4.62
N SER A 589 -27.91 -2.20 4.32
CA SER A 589 -27.89 -1.61 2.99
C SER A 589 -27.18 -2.56 2.02
N PRO A 590 -27.83 -3.03 0.94
CA PRO A 590 -27.25 -4.01 0.03
C PRO A 590 -26.11 -3.44 -0.84
N ARG A 591 -25.71 -2.18 -0.64
CA ARG A 591 -24.72 -1.46 -1.44
C ARG A 591 -23.27 -1.89 -1.19
N TYR A 592 -22.97 -2.50 -0.05
CA TYR A 592 -21.66 -3.07 0.24
C TYR A 592 -21.82 -4.48 0.81
N ARG A 593 -21.01 -5.42 0.31
CA ARG A 593 -20.98 -6.81 0.73
C ARG A 593 -19.54 -7.29 0.71
N GLY A 594 -19.07 -7.86 1.82
CA GLY A 594 -17.72 -8.40 1.93
C GLY A 594 -17.69 -9.61 2.84
N VAL A 595 -16.95 -10.63 2.44
CA VAL A 595 -16.63 -11.77 3.31
C VAL A 595 -15.35 -11.46 4.06
N TYR A 596 -15.43 -11.53 5.38
CA TYR A 596 -14.31 -11.27 6.29
C TYR A 596 -13.89 -12.57 6.95
N PHE A 597 -12.63 -12.63 7.37
CA PHE A 597 -12.02 -13.82 7.94
C PHE A 597 -11.58 -13.58 9.39
N SER A 598 -11.51 -14.66 10.18
CA SER A 598 -10.93 -14.63 11.53
C SER A 598 -9.42 -14.90 11.48
N ASP A 599 -8.76 -14.71 12.62
CA ASP A 599 -7.50 -15.43 12.89
C ASP A 599 -7.69 -16.95 12.81
N VAL A 600 -6.57 -17.67 12.76
CA VAL A 600 -6.59 -19.11 13.07
C VAL A 600 -7.02 -19.28 14.52
N ILE A 601 -8.15 -19.95 14.70
CA ILE A 601 -8.73 -20.26 15.99
C ILE A 601 -8.64 -21.76 16.27
N THR A 602 -8.67 -22.12 17.54
CA THR A 602 -8.76 -23.52 17.97
C THR A 602 -10.21 -23.87 18.34
N ILE A 603 -10.74 -24.94 17.75
CA ILE A 603 -12.07 -25.48 18.01
C ILE A 603 -11.93 -26.82 18.73
N LYS A 604 -12.65 -26.98 19.84
CA LYS A 604 -12.66 -28.24 20.61
C LYS A 604 -13.60 -29.27 19.98
N VAL A 605 -13.17 -30.53 19.96
CA VAL A 605 -13.99 -31.66 19.49
C VAL A 605 -14.59 -32.39 20.70
N GLY A 606 -15.86 -32.79 20.60
CA GLY A 606 -16.60 -33.48 21.66
C GLY A 606 -17.34 -32.57 22.63
N SER A 607 -17.45 -31.27 22.33
CA SER A 607 -18.20 -30.29 23.13
C SER A 607 -19.21 -29.54 22.26
N GLU A 608 -20.43 -29.30 22.76
CA GLU A 608 -21.37 -28.37 22.10
C GLU A 608 -20.90 -26.93 22.28
N SER A 609 -21.03 -26.09 21.24
CA SER A 609 -20.71 -24.66 21.33
C SER A 609 -21.60 -24.00 22.40
N GLY A 610 -20.97 -23.27 23.31
CA GLY A 610 -21.70 -22.35 24.17
C GLY A 610 -22.30 -21.26 23.30
N SER A 611 -23.63 -21.17 23.24
CA SER A 611 -24.26 -19.95 22.72
C SER A 611 -23.76 -18.76 23.54
N PRO A 612 -23.53 -17.58 22.94
CA PRO A 612 -22.96 -16.45 23.66
C PRO A 612 -23.82 -16.17 24.91
N GLN A 613 -23.23 -16.38 26.08
CA GLN A 613 -23.84 -15.86 27.30
C GLN A 613 -23.85 -14.35 27.14
N LYS A 614 -25.05 -13.75 27.16
CA LYS A 614 -25.19 -12.32 27.41
C LYS A 614 -24.47 -12.01 28.73
N THR A 615 -23.23 -11.58 28.65
CA THR A 615 -22.56 -10.96 29.78
C THR A 615 -23.32 -9.66 30.03
N ASN A 616 -24.09 -9.64 31.12
CA ASN A 616 -24.52 -8.40 31.73
C ASN A 616 -23.25 -7.67 32.18
N LEU A 617 -22.63 -6.89 31.29
CA LEU A 617 -21.64 -5.91 31.72
C LEU A 617 -22.38 -4.89 32.57
N GLY A 618 -22.09 -4.92 33.87
CA GLY A 618 -22.47 -3.85 34.78
C GLY A 618 -21.95 -2.53 34.23
N LEU A 619 -22.88 -1.61 33.97
CA LEU A 619 -22.60 -0.19 33.78
C LEU A 619 -21.66 0.29 34.89
N ILE A 620 -20.41 0.63 34.56
CA ILE A 620 -19.65 1.62 35.32
C ILE A 620 -20.01 2.98 34.72
N LEU A 621 -21.05 3.60 35.28
CA LEU A 621 -21.39 4.99 35.04
C LEU A 621 -20.40 5.88 35.78
N GLY A 622 -19.41 6.43 35.07
CA GLY A 622 -18.72 7.64 35.49
C GLY A 622 -19.54 8.86 35.08
N ILE A 623 -20.36 9.39 36.00
CA ILE A 623 -21.06 10.66 35.82
C ILE A 623 -20.16 11.80 36.28
N SER A 624 -19.90 12.77 35.41
CA SER A 624 -19.67 14.15 35.81
C SER A 624 -20.19 15.11 34.74
N ILE A 625 -21.44 15.57 34.89
CA ILE A 625 -21.91 16.84 34.32
C ILE A 625 -22.68 17.55 35.44
N PRO A 626 -22.34 18.80 35.81
CA PRO A 626 -23.25 19.64 36.58
C PRO A 626 -24.17 20.44 35.64
N LEU A 627 -25.48 20.21 35.82
CA LEU A 627 -26.64 21.13 35.73
C LEU A 627 -26.69 22.15 34.57
N GLY A 628 -27.80 22.39 33.87
CA GLY A 628 -29.22 22.06 34.02
C GLY A 628 -29.94 22.74 32.83
N VAL A 629 -31.12 22.31 32.39
CA VAL A 629 -32.43 22.72 32.92
C VAL A 629 -33.47 21.67 32.50
N ILE A 630 -34.33 21.30 33.45
CA ILE A 630 -35.46 20.38 33.33
C ILE A 630 -36.68 21.11 32.76
N LEU A 631 -37.37 20.50 31.80
CA LEU A 631 -38.79 20.71 31.54
C LEU A 631 -39.45 19.36 31.22
N LEU A 632 -40.43 18.99 32.07
CA LEU A 632 -41.15 17.73 32.11
C LEU A 632 -42.28 17.65 31.05
N GLY A 633 -42.42 16.47 30.43
CA GLY A 633 -43.70 15.77 30.37
C GLY A 633 -44.42 15.67 29.02
N GLY A 634 -44.64 14.43 28.57
CA GLY A 634 -45.83 14.03 27.79
C GLY A 634 -45.56 13.47 26.40
N GLY A 635 -45.44 12.14 26.29
CA GLY A 635 -45.34 11.44 25.01
C GLY A 635 -46.68 11.24 24.29
N ILE A 636 -46.63 11.07 22.96
CA ILE A 636 -47.69 10.46 22.15
C ILE A 636 -47.03 9.57 21.09
N ALA A 637 -47.33 8.27 21.14
CA ALA A 637 -47.06 7.31 20.08
C ALA A 637 -48.27 7.23 19.14
N LEU A 638 -48.05 7.24 17.82
CA LEU A 638 -49.10 7.00 16.81
C LEU A 638 -48.98 5.57 16.25
N PHE A 639 -50.03 4.77 16.46
CA PHE A 639 -50.29 3.51 15.77
C PHE A 639 -51.33 3.73 14.66
N PHE A 640 -51.07 3.24 13.44
CA PHE A 640 -52.05 3.22 12.37
C PHE A 640 -52.84 1.89 12.38
N VAL A 641 -54.16 1.99 12.52
CA VAL A 641 -55.12 0.87 12.35
C VAL A 641 -55.86 1.05 11.02
N ILE A 642 -55.70 0.09 10.11
CA ILE A 642 -56.44 0.03 8.84
C ILE A 642 -57.78 -0.68 9.06
N ARG A 643 -58.90 0.00 8.75
CA ARG A 643 -60.23 -0.63 8.67
C ARG A 643 -60.79 -0.55 7.25
N LYS A 644 -60.98 -1.73 6.64
CA LYS A 644 -61.68 -1.94 5.36
C LYS A 644 -63.15 -1.49 5.46
N LYS A 645 -63.61 -0.75 4.46
CA LYS A 645 -65.02 -0.38 4.27
C LYS A 645 -65.63 -1.28 3.19
N LYS A 646 -66.64 -2.08 3.56
CA LYS A 646 -67.58 -2.72 2.62
C LYS A 646 -68.97 -2.17 2.97
N VAL A 647 -69.59 -1.45 2.06
CA VAL A 647 -71.05 -1.26 2.03
C VAL A 647 -71.45 -1.39 0.57
N GLY A 648 -72.26 -2.40 0.27
CA GLY A 648 -72.91 -2.56 -1.02
C GLY A 648 -74.30 -1.93 -0.99
N LYS A 649 -74.65 -1.24 -2.07
CA LYS A 649 -75.77 -1.59 -2.95
C LYS A 649 -75.38 -1.21 -4.37
#